data_AF-A0A2I2GMM5-F1
#
_entry.id   AF-A0A2I2GMM5-F1
#
_cell.length_a   1.000
_cell.length_b   1.000
_cell.length_c   1.000
_cell.angle_alpha   90.00
_cell.angle_beta   90.00
_cell.angle_gamma   90.00
#
_symmetry.space_group_name_H-M   'P 1'
#
loop_
_entity.id
_entity.type
_entity.pdbx_description
1 polymer ?
#
loop_
_entity_poly.entity_id
_entity_poly.type
_entity_poly.pdbx_seq_one_letter_code
_entity_poly.pdbx_strand_id
1 'polypeptide(L)'
;MWHLLDQEGRVEVLQGHKAGGLVLDDPEDFGKGEICLLIPEWNLQDLAKPDSDLLLDLIKHRATNWLSDQYLFGPNGSFGDEQFMLSTIHHCEMELEEFEDGKYRCFASEYHYGEEVSLPEHQCSGSNDKELPRCTQPSVIGNYILARQMQFLQMMNLVVWEILAVYWRGNEKGTSGGKPQGPGTMKLIGLCIREQKDVVSLESLAEMAADNKRSLENWAWLCRTDPEYLINMIYAWFFTQPGLIGDSDNLLLPTMVDKHVSTSLFEMLHTFVHSAAVWDFIARLLRELATTKEDDRFYRAAILQELVNVIHFEYERSQTLLKRYTQRSVGCEHLKRIDGPNNSTRIILKTEPAAFTRASPFIHYILRLYQAKTKVADAGHWLQKIFGLYNNDDALVDLKNQGPRDAIHELAVITGLFKSLKKAVQLPPSNPRKGRTYINCIKAMAPEIESIKESLDVTDLAMPPDRIRIPGVLERVLDKVDEVIDCYTGTQLSTLYEERIEECMLAIRKRSDENRTQVQRERELMAERLSMTEAPAGSLKIKERKVKPKTRPTQSSSEQSDESSSSASSPPEIVEERPTMKVKPESYDVFKTLLSRAEPRGSLAWSAFTAAMSELGFAVTHKYGSVVTFEPSASLSHLKAFTFHRPHESRLEGHRLLWLSRRLKRVYEWDIDCFESE
;
A
#
# COMPACT_ATOMS: atom_id res chain seq x y z
N MET A 1 -4.26 24.75 -19.96
CA MET A 1 -3.18 24.04 -19.22
C MET A 1 -2.07 23.64 -20.16
N TRP A 2 -2.34 22.80 -21.17
CA TRP A 2 -1.33 22.37 -22.16
C TRP A 2 -0.54 23.52 -22.82
N HIS A 3 -1.22 24.56 -23.33
CA HIS A 3 -0.54 25.71 -23.94
C HIS A 3 0.34 26.53 -22.98
N LEU A 4 0.22 26.34 -21.66
CA LEU A 4 1.06 27.02 -20.68
C LEU A 4 2.40 26.31 -20.44
N LEU A 5 2.54 25.09 -20.95
CA LEU A 5 3.77 24.32 -20.88
C LEU A 5 4.67 24.67 -22.06
N ASP A 6 5.94 24.94 -21.77
CA ASP A 6 7.00 24.98 -22.76
C ASP A 6 7.35 23.56 -23.25
N GLN A 7 8.30 23.46 -24.18
CA GLN A 7 8.68 22.17 -24.77
C GLN A 7 9.14 21.18 -23.70
N GLU A 8 9.92 21.63 -22.71
CA GLU A 8 10.42 20.78 -21.64
C GLU A 8 9.27 20.27 -20.75
N GLY A 9 8.33 21.15 -20.37
CA GLY A 9 7.13 20.75 -19.62
C GLY A 9 6.22 19.80 -20.39
N ARG A 10 6.12 19.95 -21.71
CA ARG A 10 5.36 19.01 -22.57
C ARG A 10 6.05 17.64 -22.65
N VAL A 11 7.38 17.60 -22.79
CA VAL A 11 8.16 16.35 -22.71
C VAL A 11 7.96 15.70 -21.35
N GLU A 12 8.03 16.45 -20.24
CA GLU A 12 7.79 15.92 -18.90
C GLU A 12 6.41 15.29 -18.77
N VAL A 13 5.35 15.92 -19.32
CA VAL A 13 4.00 15.35 -19.29
C VAL A 13 3.89 14.07 -20.12
N LEU A 14 4.40 14.09 -21.35
CA LEU A 14 4.31 12.95 -22.27
C LEU A 14 5.09 11.75 -21.71
N GLN A 15 6.28 11.99 -21.17
CA GLN A 15 7.11 10.99 -20.51
C GLN A 15 6.70 10.70 -19.06
N GLY A 16 5.78 11.49 -18.49
CA GLY A 16 5.34 11.41 -17.10
C GLY A 16 4.76 10.05 -16.74
N HIS A 17 4.16 9.38 -17.73
CA HIS A 17 3.84 7.96 -17.69
C HIS A 17 5.11 7.13 -17.83
N LYS A 18 5.83 7.01 -16.71
CA LYS A 18 7.02 6.17 -16.58
C LYS A 18 6.73 4.67 -16.81
N ALA A 19 5.47 4.28 -17.06
CA ALA A 19 5.05 2.95 -17.53
C ALA A 19 5.61 2.53 -18.91
N GLY A 20 6.65 3.20 -19.40
CA GLY A 20 7.84 2.45 -19.76
C GLY A 20 8.09 2.28 -21.23
N GLY A 21 8.29 3.39 -21.92
CA GLY A 21 8.71 3.41 -23.32
C GLY A 21 7.56 3.36 -24.33
N LEU A 22 6.35 3.73 -23.93
CA LEU A 22 5.16 3.76 -24.78
C LEU A 22 5.04 5.01 -25.65
N VAL A 23 5.76 6.08 -25.30
CA VAL A 23 5.85 7.27 -26.15
C VAL A 23 7.02 7.09 -27.10
N LEU A 24 6.72 7.21 -28.38
CA LEU A 24 7.68 7.12 -29.46
C LEU A 24 8.56 8.36 -29.49
N ASP A 25 9.83 8.23 -29.85
CA ASP A 25 10.67 9.42 -30.06
C ASP A 25 10.20 10.19 -31.31
N ASP A 26 9.87 9.45 -32.37
CA ASP A 26 9.33 9.95 -33.64
C ASP A 26 8.34 8.92 -34.26
N PRO A 27 7.58 9.27 -35.31
CA PRO A 27 6.59 8.37 -35.92
C PRO A 27 7.13 7.04 -36.45
N GLU A 28 8.44 6.94 -36.73
CA GLU A 28 9.11 5.78 -37.30
C GLU A 28 9.97 5.03 -36.26
N ASP A 29 9.70 5.20 -34.97
CA ASP A 29 10.39 4.51 -33.88
C ASP A 29 9.96 3.02 -33.76
N PHE A 30 10.27 2.25 -34.82
CA PHE A 30 10.01 0.81 -34.93
C PHE A 30 10.72 -0.01 -33.84
N GLY A 31 11.71 0.58 -33.16
CA GLY A 31 12.39 -0.02 -32.02
C GLY A 31 11.46 -0.24 -30.80
N LYS A 32 10.26 0.35 -30.79
CA LYS A 32 9.27 0.24 -29.70
C LYS A 32 8.22 -0.85 -29.91
N GLY A 33 8.34 -1.66 -30.96
CA GLY A 33 7.40 -2.77 -31.22
C GLY A 33 6.08 -2.28 -31.82
N GLU A 34 5.00 -3.03 -31.63
CA GLU A 34 3.73 -2.82 -32.36
C GLU A 34 3.05 -1.46 -32.07
N ILE A 35 3.38 -0.81 -30.96
CA ILE A 35 2.82 0.50 -30.62
C ILE A 35 3.11 1.57 -31.69
N CYS A 36 4.25 1.50 -32.39
CA CYS A 36 4.57 2.42 -33.49
C CYS A 36 3.67 2.21 -34.72
N LEU A 37 3.19 0.97 -34.94
CA LEU A 37 2.27 0.63 -36.02
C LEU A 37 0.84 1.04 -35.67
N LEU A 38 0.50 0.97 -34.38
CA LEU A 38 -0.83 1.28 -33.90
C LEU A 38 -1.09 2.76 -33.73
N ILE A 39 -0.16 3.56 -33.19
CA ILE A 39 -0.39 4.98 -32.85
C ILE A 39 0.86 5.86 -33.09
N PRO A 40 1.41 5.93 -34.32
CA PRO A 40 2.60 6.73 -34.62
C PRO A 40 2.43 8.24 -34.32
N GLU A 41 1.18 8.73 -34.27
CA GLU A 41 0.86 10.10 -33.89
C GLU A 41 1.19 10.42 -32.42
N TRP A 42 1.42 9.38 -31.60
CA TRP A 42 1.74 9.52 -30.19
C TRP A 42 3.25 9.57 -29.92
N ASN A 43 3.91 10.58 -30.48
CA ASN A 43 5.37 10.75 -30.45
C ASN A 43 5.84 12.10 -29.86
N LEU A 44 7.06 12.13 -29.32
CA LEU A 44 7.64 13.33 -28.71
C LEU A 44 7.93 14.42 -29.74
N GLN A 45 8.45 14.05 -30.91
CA GLN A 45 8.81 14.99 -31.97
C GLN A 45 7.66 15.92 -32.33
N ASP A 46 6.43 15.42 -32.38
CA ASP A 46 5.27 16.16 -32.86
C ASP A 46 4.41 16.73 -31.73
N LEU A 47 4.26 16.00 -30.63
CA LEU A 47 3.42 16.45 -29.51
C LEU A 47 4.13 17.47 -28.61
N ALA A 48 5.45 17.38 -28.43
CA ALA A 48 6.16 18.26 -27.50
C ALA A 48 6.44 19.67 -28.04
N LYS A 49 6.27 19.90 -29.34
CA LYS A 49 6.43 21.22 -29.98
C LYS A 49 5.48 22.24 -29.35
N PRO A 50 5.95 23.41 -28.85
CA PRO A 50 5.10 24.40 -28.16
C PRO A 50 3.94 24.95 -29.01
N ASP A 51 4.12 25.01 -30.32
CA ASP A 51 3.15 25.47 -31.32
C ASP A 51 2.27 24.34 -31.89
N SER A 52 2.50 23.10 -31.48
CA SER A 52 1.69 21.96 -31.90
C SER A 52 0.43 21.83 -31.06
N ASP A 53 -0.71 21.79 -31.76
CA ASP A 53 -2.03 21.49 -31.20
C ASP A 53 -2.44 20.03 -31.44
N LEU A 54 -1.56 19.20 -31.99
CA LEU A 54 -1.85 17.80 -32.34
C LEU A 54 -2.45 17.01 -31.17
N LEU A 55 -1.90 17.16 -29.96
CA LEU A 55 -2.45 16.49 -28.76
C LEU A 55 -3.90 16.92 -28.50
N LEU A 56 -4.19 18.22 -28.59
CA LEU A 56 -5.50 18.77 -28.32
C LEU A 56 -6.50 18.40 -29.42
N ASP A 57 -6.06 18.35 -30.67
CA ASP A 57 -6.86 17.90 -31.80
C ASP A 57 -7.23 16.42 -31.68
N LEU A 58 -6.26 15.58 -31.31
CA LEU A 58 -6.48 14.16 -31.02
C LEU A 58 -7.48 13.99 -29.87
N ILE A 59 -7.26 14.65 -28.72
CA ILE A 59 -8.15 14.57 -27.55
C ILE A 59 -9.55 15.05 -27.92
N LYS A 60 -9.66 16.19 -28.60
CA LYS A 60 -10.95 16.75 -29.02
C LYS A 60 -11.68 15.78 -29.93
N HIS A 61 -11.01 15.27 -30.97
CA HIS A 61 -11.61 14.32 -31.89
C HIS A 61 -12.09 13.05 -31.18
N ARG A 62 -11.24 12.41 -30.37
CA ARG A 62 -11.59 11.16 -29.67
C ARG A 62 -12.63 11.34 -28.57
N ALA A 63 -12.67 12.51 -27.91
CA ALA A 63 -13.60 12.76 -26.81
C ALA A 63 -14.99 13.22 -27.27
N THR A 64 -15.13 13.74 -28.50
CA THR A 64 -16.41 14.30 -28.97
C THR A 64 -17.08 13.52 -30.11
N ASN A 65 -16.45 12.47 -30.63
CA ASN A 65 -16.99 11.66 -31.73
C ASN A 65 -17.21 10.21 -31.28
N TRP A 66 -18.23 9.56 -31.86
CA TRP A 66 -18.54 8.15 -31.60
C TRP A 66 -17.48 7.23 -32.17
N LEU A 67 -17.41 5.96 -31.70
CA LEU A 67 -16.39 5.02 -32.18
C LEU A 67 -16.53 4.74 -33.68
N SER A 68 -17.77 4.65 -34.18
CA SER A 68 -18.07 4.53 -35.61
C SER A 68 -17.66 5.75 -36.43
N ASP A 69 -17.67 6.95 -35.86
CA ASP A 69 -17.16 8.16 -36.53
C ASP A 69 -15.63 8.16 -36.57
N GLN A 70 -14.96 7.78 -35.47
CA GLN A 70 -13.50 7.67 -35.39
C GLN A 70 -12.95 6.58 -36.33
N TYR A 71 -13.71 5.50 -36.52
CA TYR A 71 -13.43 4.46 -37.49
C TYR A 71 -13.31 5.02 -38.91
N LEU A 72 -14.19 5.93 -39.30
CA LEU A 72 -14.27 6.51 -40.65
C LEU A 72 -13.41 7.76 -40.85
N PHE A 73 -13.31 8.60 -39.82
CA PHE A 73 -12.74 9.94 -39.92
C PHE A 73 -11.73 10.17 -38.81
N GLY A 74 -10.60 10.80 -39.15
CA GLY A 74 -9.62 11.26 -38.18
C GLY A 74 -9.73 12.76 -37.89
N PRO A 75 -8.89 13.29 -36.98
CA PRO A 75 -8.84 14.72 -36.68
C PRO A 75 -8.50 15.55 -37.92
N ASN A 76 -9.12 16.72 -38.06
CA ASN A 76 -8.84 17.68 -39.13
C ASN A 76 -8.92 17.12 -40.57
N GLY A 77 -9.76 16.09 -40.78
CA GLY A 77 -9.94 15.46 -42.10
C GLY A 77 -8.87 14.44 -42.47
N SER A 78 -8.06 13.98 -41.51
CA SER A 78 -7.17 12.83 -41.71
C SER A 78 -7.95 11.52 -41.81
N PHE A 79 -7.25 10.43 -42.15
CA PHE A 79 -7.84 9.09 -42.19
C PHE A 79 -8.39 8.68 -40.81
N GLY A 80 -9.55 8.01 -40.82
CA GLY A 80 -10.06 7.28 -39.66
C GLY A 80 -9.29 5.99 -39.42
N ASP A 81 -9.63 5.29 -38.32
CA ASP A 81 -8.88 4.12 -37.87
C ASP A 81 -8.86 2.96 -38.89
N GLU A 82 -9.94 2.75 -39.64
CA GLU A 82 -10.00 1.71 -40.67
C GLU A 82 -8.96 1.96 -41.77
N GLN A 83 -9.05 3.12 -42.41
CA GLN A 83 -8.21 3.45 -43.54
C GLN A 83 -6.75 3.58 -43.11
N PHE A 84 -6.50 4.10 -41.91
CA PHE A 84 -5.18 4.12 -41.33
C PHE A 84 -4.61 2.70 -41.20
N MET A 85 -5.32 1.79 -40.51
CA MET A 85 -4.80 0.44 -40.27
C MET A 85 -4.61 -0.37 -41.55
N LEU A 86 -5.55 -0.27 -42.51
CA LEU A 86 -5.39 -0.92 -43.82
C LEU A 86 -4.16 -0.42 -44.56
N SER A 87 -3.90 0.89 -44.50
CA SER A 87 -2.72 1.49 -45.11
C SER A 87 -1.44 1.02 -44.43
N THR A 88 -1.42 0.97 -43.09
CA THR A 88 -0.26 0.50 -42.31
C THR A 88 0.06 -0.96 -42.57
N ILE A 89 -0.94 -1.85 -42.55
CA ILE A 89 -0.78 -3.29 -42.82
C ILE A 89 -0.18 -3.49 -44.22
N HIS A 90 -0.66 -2.75 -45.22
CA HIS A 90 -0.16 -2.84 -46.58
C HIS A 90 1.26 -2.27 -46.71
N HIS A 91 1.52 -1.10 -46.13
CA HIS A 91 2.80 -0.40 -46.26
C HIS A 91 3.94 -1.09 -45.50
N CYS A 92 3.62 -1.68 -44.35
CA CYS A 92 4.60 -2.36 -43.48
C CYS A 92 4.72 -3.86 -43.76
N GLU A 93 4.03 -4.37 -44.79
CA GLU A 93 4.01 -5.80 -45.18
C GLU A 93 3.77 -6.73 -43.97
N MET A 94 2.82 -6.37 -43.10
CA MET A 94 2.58 -7.12 -41.87
C MET A 94 2.10 -8.55 -42.17
N GLU A 95 2.79 -9.54 -41.59
CA GLU A 95 2.33 -10.93 -41.61
C GLU A 95 1.11 -11.07 -40.70
N LEU A 96 -0.07 -11.18 -41.31
CA LEU A 96 -1.31 -11.44 -40.59
C LEU A 96 -1.43 -12.94 -40.30
N GLU A 97 -1.84 -13.30 -39.07
CA GLU A 97 -2.19 -14.69 -38.74
C GLU A 97 -3.25 -15.24 -39.71
N GLU A 98 -3.18 -16.54 -40.02
CA GLU A 98 -4.22 -17.22 -40.81
C GLU A 98 -5.57 -16.99 -40.14
N PHE A 99 -6.47 -16.26 -40.82
CA PHE A 99 -7.79 -15.97 -40.28
C PHE A 99 -8.70 -17.18 -40.47
N GLU A 100 -9.55 -17.45 -39.47
CA GLU A 100 -10.64 -18.41 -39.64
C GLU A 100 -11.62 -17.88 -40.69
N ASP A 101 -11.80 -18.66 -41.76
CA ASP A 101 -12.67 -18.31 -42.88
C ASP A 101 -14.10 -18.01 -42.37
N GLY A 102 -14.66 -16.87 -42.80
CA GLY A 102 -16.01 -16.46 -42.42
C GLY A 102 -16.18 -15.62 -41.15
N LYS A 103 -15.10 -15.27 -40.43
CA LYS A 103 -15.18 -14.41 -39.24
C LYS A 103 -14.84 -12.95 -39.52
N TYR A 104 -15.78 -12.06 -39.24
CA TYR A 104 -15.65 -10.61 -39.43
C TYR A 104 -15.98 -9.86 -38.14
N ARG A 105 -15.55 -8.61 -38.03
CA ARG A 105 -16.00 -7.68 -37.00
C ARG A 105 -16.84 -6.55 -37.60
N CYS A 106 -17.90 -6.17 -36.89
CA CYS A 106 -18.80 -5.09 -37.31
C CYS A 106 -18.49 -3.78 -36.57
N PHE A 107 -18.40 -2.67 -37.30
CA PHE A 107 -18.11 -1.33 -36.78
C PHE A 107 -19.21 -0.31 -37.12
N ALA A 108 -20.35 -0.78 -37.65
CA ALA A 108 -21.43 0.07 -38.14
C ALA A 108 -22.36 0.62 -37.05
N SER A 109 -22.28 0.10 -35.83
CA SER A 109 -23.18 0.46 -34.73
C SER A 109 -22.43 0.48 -33.41
N GLU A 110 -22.70 1.49 -32.58
CA GLU A 110 -22.13 1.60 -31.23
C GLU A 110 -22.53 0.44 -30.31
N TYR A 111 -23.73 -0.13 -30.50
CA TYR A 111 -24.23 -1.21 -29.64
C TYR A 111 -23.59 -2.58 -29.93
N HIS A 112 -23.09 -2.75 -31.15
CA HIS A 112 -22.46 -4.00 -31.61
C HIS A 112 -21.03 -3.74 -32.10
N TYR A 113 -20.41 -2.66 -31.61
CA TYR A 113 -19.15 -2.15 -32.12
C TYR A 113 -18.02 -3.12 -31.80
N GLY A 114 -17.34 -3.59 -32.84
CA GLY A 114 -16.28 -4.58 -32.74
C GLY A 114 -16.76 -6.01 -32.50
N GLU A 115 -18.07 -6.30 -32.44
CA GLU A 115 -18.56 -7.66 -32.24
C GLU A 115 -18.18 -8.56 -33.42
N GLU A 116 -17.78 -9.80 -33.10
CA GLU A 116 -17.49 -10.82 -34.11
C GLU A 116 -18.80 -11.36 -34.68
N VAL A 117 -18.89 -11.37 -36.00
CA VAL A 117 -20.01 -11.87 -36.78
C VAL A 117 -19.50 -12.91 -37.77
N SER A 118 -20.19 -14.05 -37.82
CA SER A 118 -19.93 -15.07 -38.83
C SER A 118 -20.72 -14.75 -40.09
N LEU A 119 -20.02 -14.47 -41.20
CA LEU A 119 -20.65 -14.31 -42.51
C LEU A 119 -20.74 -15.67 -43.22
N PRO A 120 -21.87 -16.01 -43.87
CA PRO A 120 -21.98 -17.24 -44.64
C PRO A 120 -20.95 -17.33 -45.78
N GLU A 121 -20.47 -18.55 -46.11
CA GLU A 121 -19.45 -18.80 -47.15
C GLU A 121 -19.73 -18.14 -48.52
N HIS A 122 -21.01 -17.98 -48.87
CA HIS A 122 -21.44 -17.34 -50.12
C HIS A 122 -21.31 -15.80 -50.14
N GLN A 123 -20.95 -15.18 -49.01
CA GLN A 123 -20.59 -13.76 -48.90
C GLN A 123 -19.08 -13.55 -48.73
N CYS A 124 -18.31 -14.63 -48.55
CA CYS A 124 -16.86 -14.58 -48.28
C CYS A 124 -16.00 -14.78 -49.54
N SER A 125 -16.58 -15.32 -50.62
CA SER A 125 -15.85 -15.63 -51.86
C SER A 125 -15.86 -14.43 -52.81
N GLY A 126 -14.67 -13.87 -53.07
CA GLY A 126 -14.41 -12.69 -53.88
C GLY A 126 -14.79 -12.78 -55.37
N SER A 127 -16.08 -12.93 -55.67
CA SER A 127 -16.64 -12.70 -57.00
C SER A 127 -17.66 -11.57 -56.95
N ASN A 128 -17.27 -10.44 -57.53
CA ASN A 128 -18.04 -9.26 -57.95
C ASN A 128 -19.55 -9.26 -57.67
N ASP A 129 -20.02 -8.18 -57.01
CA ASP A 129 -21.39 -7.65 -56.94
C ASP A 129 -22.31 -7.96 -55.72
N LYS A 130 -21.77 -8.28 -54.54
CA LYS A 130 -22.50 -7.98 -53.28
C LYS A 130 -21.57 -7.37 -52.24
N GLU A 131 -21.71 -6.06 -52.02
CA GLU A 131 -20.99 -5.27 -51.03
C GLU A 131 -21.06 -5.96 -49.67
N LEU A 132 -19.90 -6.25 -49.07
CA LEU A 132 -19.84 -6.53 -47.64
C LEU A 132 -20.60 -5.42 -46.90
N PRO A 133 -21.29 -5.73 -45.78
CA PRO A 133 -21.94 -4.70 -44.99
C PRO A 133 -20.95 -3.57 -44.69
N ARG A 134 -21.33 -2.33 -44.98
CA ARG A 134 -20.48 -1.15 -44.76
C ARG A 134 -19.95 -1.17 -43.32
N CYS A 135 -18.67 -0.90 -43.13
CA CYS A 135 -17.97 -0.97 -41.84
C CYS A 135 -17.88 -2.40 -41.26
N THR A 136 -17.54 -3.40 -42.08
CA THR A 136 -17.14 -4.75 -41.61
C THR A 136 -15.75 -5.10 -42.12
N GLN A 137 -14.94 -5.72 -41.27
CA GLN A 137 -13.56 -6.10 -41.57
C GLN A 137 -13.27 -7.54 -41.16
N PRO A 138 -12.38 -8.27 -41.85
CA PRO A 138 -11.87 -9.55 -41.37
C PRO A 138 -11.42 -9.43 -39.92
N SER A 139 -11.71 -10.44 -39.09
CA SER A 139 -11.55 -10.31 -37.63
C SER A 139 -10.14 -9.94 -37.19
N VAL A 140 -9.11 -10.42 -37.90
CA VAL A 140 -7.72 -10.03 -37.67
C VAL A 140 -7.50 -8.52 -37.87
N ILE A 141 -7.98 -7.95 -38.98
CA ILE A 141 -7.90 -6.51 -39.24
C ILE A 141 -8.72 -5.74 -38.20
N GLY A 142 -9.93 -6.24 -37.90
CA GLY A 142 -10.78 -5.67 -36.86
C GLY A 142 -10.13 -5.64 -35.48
N ASN A 143 -9.33 -6.65 -35.12
CA ASN A 143 -8.57 -6.66 -33.86
C ASN A 143 -7.55 -5.53 -33.82
N TYR A 144 -6.82 -5.26 -34.90
CA TYR A 144 -5.87 -4.15 -34.96
C TYR A 144 -6.55 -2.78 -34.88
N ILE A 145 -7.73 -2.62 -35.50
CA ILE A 145 -8.53 -1.39 -35.38
C ILE A 145 -8.95 -1.16 -33.93
N LEU A 146 -9.49 -2.20 -33.26
CA LEU A 146 -9.85 -2.13 -31.84
C LEU A 146 -8.62 -1.85 -30.95
N ALA A 147 -7.48 -2.47 -31.26
CA ALA A 147 -6.23 -2.25 -30.53
C ALA A 147 -5.79 -0.79 -30.63
N ARG A 148 -5.78 -0.20 -31.83
CA ARG A 148 -5.45 1.22 -32.04
C ARG A 148 -6.36 2.15 -31.24
N GLN A 149 -7.67 1.95 -31.33
CA GLN A 149 -8.66 2.75 -30.60
C GLN A 149 -8.48 2.64 -29.07
N MET A 150 -8.22 1.43 -28.59
CA MET A 150 -7.94 1.18 -27.18
C MET A 150 -6.66 1.89 -26.72
N GLN A 151 -5.55 1.77 -27.47
CA GLN A 151 -4.28 2.40 -27.10
C GLN A 151 -4.43 3.93 -27.02
N PHE A 152 -5.11 4.57 -27.97
CA PHE A 152 -5.37 6.01 -27.87
C PHE A 152 -6.15 6.37 -26.62
N LEU A 153 -7.25 5.67 -26.31
CA LEU A 153 -8.06 5.95 -25.14
C LEU A 153 -7.24 5.84 -23.84
N GLN A 154 -6.39 4.81 -23.74
CA GLN A 154 -5.54 4.60 -22.57
C GLN A 154 -4.50 5.71 -22.45
N MET A 155 -3.78 6.02 -23.54
CA MET A 155 -2.75 7.06 -23.53
C MET A 155 -3.32 8.45 -23.26
N MET A 156 -4.55 8.74 -23.71
CA MET A 156 -5.25 9.98 -23.42
C MET A 156 -5.68 10.11 -21.96
N ASN A 157 -6.28 9.07 -21.38
CA ASN A 157 -6.64 9.06 -19.97
C ASN A 157 -5.43 9.29 -19.07
N LEU A 158 -4.34 8.62 -19.43
CA LEU A 158 -3.04 8.82 -18.82
C LEU A 158 -2.60 10.29 -18.96
N VAL A 159 -2.40 10.82 -20.17
CA VAL A 159 -1.82 12.16 -20.37
C VAL A 159 -2.62 13.28 -19.70
N VAL A 160 -3.96 13.21 -19.70
CA VAL A 160 -4.81 14.21 -19.05
C VAL A 160 -4.50 14.28 -17.55
N TRP A 161 -4.27 13.14 -16.92
CA TRP A 161 -3.87 13.09 -15.51
C TRP A 161 -2.52 13.77 -15.27
N GLU A 162 -1.53 13.55 -16.14
CA GLU A 162 -0.21 14.21 -16.00
C GLU A 162 -0.25 15.70 -16.30
N ILE A 163 -1.05 16.15 -17.28
CA ILE A 163 -1.27 17.58 -17.54
C ILE A 163 -1.80 18.25 -16.27
N LEU A 164 -2.81 17.64 -15.63
CA LEU A 164 -3.35 18.12 -14.37
C LEU A 164 -2.26 18.12 -13.29
N ALA A 165 -1.54 17.01 -13.10
CA ALA A 165 -0.52 16.88 -12.08
C ALA A 165 0.62 17.91 -12.21
N VAL A 166 1.11 18.16 -13.43
CA VAL A 166 2.15 19.18 -13.71
C VAL A 166 1.59 20.60 -13.51
N TYR A 167 0.38 20.87 -13.99
CA TYR A 167 -0.24 22.19 -13.86
C TYR A 167 -0.48 22.60 -12.40
N TRP A 168 -1.01 21.68 -11.57
CA TRP A 168 -1.24 21.95 -10.15
C TRP A 168 0.09 22.19 -9.39
N ARG A 169 1.15 21.44 -9.71
CA ARG A 169 2.50 21.68 -9.17
C ARG A 169 3.07 23.05 -9.55
N GLY A 170 2.84 23.51 -10.78
CA GLY A 170 3.31 24.81 -11.27
C GLY A 170 2.67 25.98 -10.53
N ASN A 171 1.39 25.87 -10.20
CA ASN A 171 0.63 26.92 -9.50
C ASN A 171 0.93 26.99 -7.99
N GLU A 172 1.36 25.91 -7.35
CA GLU A 172 1.81 25.92 -5.94
C GLU A 172 3.12 26.70 -5.73
N LYS A 173 3.94 26.86 -6.77
CA LYS A 173 5.11 27.76 -6.71
C LYS A 173 4.72 29.23 -6.64
N GLY A 174 3.49 29.60 -7.02
CA GLY A 174 2.97 30.96 -6.93
C GLY A 174 2.74 31.49 -5.51
N THR A 175 2.74 30.62 -4.49
CA THR A 175 2.52 31.00 -3.08
C THR A 175 3.72 30.71 -2.17
N SER A 176 4.86 30.26 -2.70
CA SER A 176 6.05 29.90 -1.90
C SER A 176 7.31 30.67 -2.30
N GLY A 177 7.28 32.00 -2.12
CA GLY A 177 8.47 32.85 -2.14
C GLY A 177 9.36 32.71 -0.89
N GLY A 178 9.61 31.49 -0.42
CA GLY A 178 10.46 31.20 0.74
C GLY A 178 11.82 30.66 0.32
N LYS A 179 12.91 31.34 0.67
CA LYS A 179 14.29 30.89 0.43
C LYS A 179 14.48 29.44 0.92
N PRO A 180 15.29 28.61 0.21
CA PRO A 180 15.66 27.29 0.68
C PRO A 180 16.41 27.43 2.01
N GLN A 181 15.85 26.91 3.10
CA GLN A 181 16.56 26.85 4.37
C GLN A 181 17.67 25.80 4.28
N GLY A 182 18.90 26.23 4.61
CA GLY A 182 20.13 25.45 4.49
C GLY A 182 20.36 24.41 5.61
N PRO A 183 21.62 24.19 6.02
CA PRO A 183 22.32 22.90 6.06
C PRO A 183 21.90 21.90 7.17
N GLY A 184 20.80 22.15 7.88
CA GLY A 184 20.28 21.26 8.94
C GLY A 184 19.64 19.96 8.42
N THR A 185 19.27 19.93 7.14
CA THR A 185 18.64 18.78 6.46
C THR A 185 19.57 17.59 6.28
N MET A 186 20.90 17.81 6.27
CA MET A 186 21.88 16.83 5.79
C MET A 186 22.45 15.85 6.83
N LYS A 187 22.11 15.97 8.12
CA LYS A 187 22.76 15.18 9.19
C LYS A 187 21.88 14.10 9.83
N LEU A 188 20.61 14.02 9.44
CA LEU A 188 19.55 13.35 10.21
C LEU A 188 19.15 11.96 9.68
N ILE A 189 19.31 11.72 8.37
CA ILE A 189 18.79 10.51 7.73
C ILE A 189 19.67 9.28 8.02
N GLY A 190 20.92 9.48 8.47
CA GLY A 190 21.82 8.41 8.91
C GLY A 190 21.45 7.72 10.24
N LEU A 191 20.41 8.17 10.95
CA LEU A 191 20.13 7.74 12.33
C LEU A 191 19.27 6.47 12.45
N CYS A 192 18.44 6.10 11.45
CA CYS A 192 17.77 4.78 11.41
C CYS A 192 18.78 3.64 11.32
N ILE A 193 19.78 3.98 10.52
CA ILE A 193 20.94 3.26 10.10
C ILE A 193 22.12 3.22 11.06
N ARG A 194 22.04 3.95 12.17
CA ARG A 194 23.10 3.94 13.17
C ARG A 194 22.84 2.79 14.12
N GLU A 195 23.91 2.15 14.54
CA GLU A 195 23.88 1.27 15.69
C GLU A 195 23.24 2.04 16.85
N GLN A 196 21.96 1.80 17.14
CA GLN A 196 21.40 2.09 18.45
C GLN A 196 22.35 1.44 19.46
N LYS A 197 23.11 2.26 20.18
CA LYS A 197 24.12 1.78 21.14
C LYS A 197 23.45 1.11 22.33
N ASP A 198 22.20 1.47 22.61
CA ASP A 198 21.45 0.99 23.75
C ASP A 198 20.48 -0.13 23.36
N VAL A 199 20.38 -1.13 24.24
CA VAL A 199 19.44 -2.25 24.11
C VAL A 199 18.03 -1.74 24.43
N VAL A 200 17.13 -1.82 23.45
CA VAL A 200 15.71 -1.46 23.61
C VAL A 200 14.99 -2.61 24.32
N SER A 201 14.15 -2.30 25.32
CA SER A 201 13.38 -3.33 26.05
C SER A 201 12.28 -3.96 25.16
N LEU A 202 11.82 -5.16 25.53
CA LEU A 202 10.74 -5.85 24.80
C LEU A 202 9.41 -5.09 24.88
N GLU A 203 9.13 -4.43 26.00
CA GLU A 203 7.95 -3.59 26.21
C GLU A 203 7.99 -2.36 25.30
N SER A 204 9.17 -1.74 25.15
CA SER A 204 9.35 -0.63 24.22
C SER A 204 9.16 -1.07 22.76
N LEU A 205 9.67 -2.26 22.39
CA LEU A 205 9.42 -2.85 21.08
C LEU A 205 7.93 -3.13 20.85
N ALA A 206 7.22 -3.63 21.86
CA ALA A 206 5.79 -3.88 21.79
C ALA A 206 4.98 -2.58 21.61
N GLU A 207 5.36 -1.50 22.30
CA GLU A 207 4.70 -0.20 22.13
C GLU A 207 4.99 0.40 20.75
N MET A 208 6.22 0.25 20.21
CA MET A 208 6.51 0.67 18.83
C MET A 208 5.64 -0.09 17.81
N ALA A 209 5.45 -1.40 17.98
CA ALA A 209 4.56 -2.17 17.12
C ALA A 209 3.09 -1.73 17.25
N ALA A 210 2.64 -1.49 18.48
CA ALA A 210 1.29 -0.98 18.74
C ALA A 210 1.07 0.43 18.19
N ASP A 211 2.10 1.29 18.22
CA ASP A 211 2.04 2.62 17.64
C ASP A 211 1.90 2.56 16.11
N ASN A 212 2.63 1.64 15.47
CA ASN A 212 2.52 1.42 14.03
C ASN A 212 1.13 0.92 13.63
N LYS A 213 0.53 -0.01 14.39
CA LYS A 213 -0.89 -0.41 14.24
C LYS A 213 -1.81 0.83 14.26
N ARG A 214 -1.71 1.67 15.30
CA ARG A 214 -2.56 2.87 15.45
C ARG A 214 -2.38 3.87 14.32
N SER A 215 -1.17 3.95 13.74
CA SER A 215 -0.88 4.78 12.57
C SER A 215 -1.64 4.29 11.34
N LEU A 216 -1.62 2.98 11.08
CA LEU A 216 -2.35 2.35 9.98
C LEU A 216 -3.88 2.50 10.13
N GLU A 217 -4.40 2.36 11.34
CA GLU A 217 -5.82 2.61 11.64
C GLU A 217 -6.24 4.07 11.38
N ASN A 218 -5.34 5.03 11.57
CA ASN A 218 -5.61 6.43 11.23
C ASN A 218 -5.73 6.64 9.72
N TRP A 219 -4.88 5.97 8.95
CA TRP A 219 -4.95 6.01 7.48
C TRP A 219 -6.23 5.34 6.97
N ALA A 220 -6.58 4.17 7.53
CA ALA A 220 -7.86 3.52 7.24
C ALA A 220 -9.06 4.43 7.58
N TRP A 221 -9.00 5.14 8.71
CA TRP A 221 -10.04 6.08 9.09
C TRP A 221 -10.18 7.23 8.09
N LEU A 222 -9.07 7.83 7.62
CA LEU A 222 -9.12 8.89 6.62
C LEU A 222 -9.80 8.42 5.33
N CYS A 223 -9.52 7.19 4.87
CA CYS A 223 -10.22 6.61 3.72
C CYS A 223 -11.73 6.51 3.93
N ARG A 224 -12.20 6.45 5.18
CA ARG A 224 -13.64 6.31 5.51
C ARG A 224 -14.32 7.64 5.84
N THR A 225 -13.58 8.73 5.97
CA THR A 225 -14.17 10.02 6.42
C THR A 225 -13.79 11.22 5.57
N ASP A 226 -12.70 11.15 4.80
CA ASP A 226 -12.26 12.25 3.94
C ASP A 226 -12.44 11.84 2.46
N PRO A 227 -13.47 12.36 1.77
CA PRO A 227 -13.71 12.07 0.36
C PRO A 227 -12.49 12.31 -0.53
N GLU A 228 -11.75 13.41 -0.32
CA GLU A 228 -10.59 13.73 -1.16
C GLU A 228 -9.46 12.73 -0.95
N TYR A 229 -9.19 12.35 0.30
CA TYR A 229 -8.17 11.33 0.57
C TYR A 229 -8.55 9.98 -0.04
N LEU A 230 -9.82 9.56 0.08
CA LEU A 230 -10.29 8.32 -0.53
C LEU A 230 -10.13 8.33 -2.05
N ILE A 231 -10.57 9.40 -2.73
CA ILE A 231 -10.45 9.55 -4.18
C ILE A 231 -8.99 9.44 -4.62
N ASN A 232 -8.09 10.15 -3.93
CA ASN A 232 -6.66 10.12 -4.21
C ASN A 232 -6.07 8.71 -4.03
N MET A 233 -6.49 7.99 -2.99
CA MET A 233 -6.05 6.62 -2.74
C MET A 233 -6.57 5.62 -3.78
N ILE A 234 -7.84 5.72 -4.19
CA ILE A 234 -8.42 4.90 -5.26
C ILE A 234 -7.62 5.09 -6.54
N TYR A 235 -7.37 6.34 -6.94
CA TYR A 235 -6.57 6.63 -8.14
C TYR A 235 -5.13 6.11 -7.99
N ALA A 236 -4.46 6.37 -6.87
CA ALA A 236 -3.11 5.88 -6.63
C ALA A 236 -3.01 4.34 -6.80
N TRP A 237 -4.06 3.60 -6.40
CA TRP A 237 -4.11 2.15 -6.52
C TRP A 237 -4.52 1.68 -7.92
N PHE A 238 -5.50 2.33 -8.54
CA PHE A 238 -5.97 2.06 -9.91
C PHE A 238 -4.85 2.20 -10.95
N PHE A 239 -4.00 3.21 -10.82
CA PHE A 239 -2.91 3.42 -11.77
C PHE A 239 -1.68 2.53 -11.53
N THR A 240 -1.76 1.59 -10.60
CA THR A 240 -0.74 0.55 -10.39
C THR A 240 -1.21 -0.82 -10.87
N GLN A 241 -2.28 -0.86 -11.67
CA GLN A 241 -2.80 -2.09 -12.23
C GLN A 241 -1.81 -2.66 -13.27
N PRO A 242 -1.54 -3.97 -13.25
CA PRO A 242 -0.60 -4.59 -14.17
C PRO A 242 -0.89 -4.33 -15.66
N GLY A 243 -2.17 -4.16 -16.03
CA GLY A 243 -2.58 -3.87 -17.41
C GLY A 243 -2.09 -2.53 -17.96
N LEU A 244 -1.72 -1.59 -17.08
CA LEU A 244 -1.11 -0.31 -17.45
C LEU A 244 0.40 -0.39 -17.66
N ILE A 245 0.96 -1.61 -17.66
CA ILE A 245 2.36 -1.88 -18.02
C ILE A 245 2.37 -2.61 -19.36
N GLY A 246 3.18 -2.10 -20.30
CA GLY A 246 3.38 -2.72 -21.59
C GLY A 246 3.90 -4.16 -21.47
N ASP A 247 3.44 -5.03 -22.35
CA ASP A 247 4.00 -6.37 -22.55
C ASP A 247 5.32 -6.32 -23.33
N SER A 248 5.67 -7.41 -24.02
CA SER A 248 6.90 -7.46 -24.82
C SER A 248 6.82 -6.56 -26.05
N ASP A 249 5.62 -6.28 -26.54
CA ASP A 249 5.34 -5.46 -27.71
C ASP A 249 4.92 -4.03 -27.31
N ASN A 250 5.07 -3.72 -26.01
CA ASN A 250 4.64 -2.49 -25.36
C ASN A 250 3.14 -2.21 -25.54
N LEU A 251 2.31 -3.25 -25.59
CA LEU A 251 0.86 -3.10 -25.60
C LEU A 251 0.31 -3.10 -24.17
N LEU A 252 -0.58 -2.14 -23.92
CA LEU A 252 -1.37 -2.07 -22.69
C LEU A 252 -2.59 -3.00 -22.77
N LEU A 253 -2.97 -3.64 -21.64
CA LEU A 253 -4.25 -4.36 -21.58
C LEU A 253 -5.39 -3.38 -21.37
N PRO A 254 -6.56 -3.63 -21.97
CA PRO A 254 -7.77 -2.88 -21.65
C PRO A 254 -8.00 -2.89 -20.14
N THR A 255 -7.90 -1.72 -19.52
CA THR A 255 -8.40 -1.55 -18.15
C THR A 255 -9.91 -1.43 -18.25
N MET A 256 -10.64 -2.47 -17.86
CA MET A 256 -12.08 -2.38 -17.60
C MET A 256 -12.28 -1.41 -16.43
N VAL A 257 -12.41 -0.12 -16.74
CA VAL A 257 -12.26 0.98 -15.78
C VAL A 257 -13.17 0.75 -14.57
N ASP A 258 -14.40 0.31 -14.82
CA ASP A 258 -15.46 0.09 -13.83
C ASP A 258 -15.11 -0.99 -12.78
N LYS A 259 -14.72 -2.21 -13.22
CA LYS A 259 -14.38 -3.31 -12.29
C LYS A 259 -13.09 -3.03 -11.52
N HIS A 260 -12.14 -2.33 -12.13
CA HIS A 260 -10.86 -2.03 -11.49
C HIS A 260 -10.97 -0.97 -10.39
N VAL A 261 -11.95 -0.06 -10.44
CA VAL A 261 -12.18 0.88 -9.33
C VAL A 261 -12.68 0.14 -8.10
N SER A 262 -13.69 -0.72 -8.23
CA SER A 262 -14.19 -1.56 -7.12
C SER A 262 -13.08 -2.41 -6.51
N THR A 263 -12.28 -3.07 -7.37
CA THR A 263 -11.12 -3.87 -6.93
C THR A 263 -10.07 -3.01 -6.21
N SER A 264 -9.74 -1.85 -6.77
CA SER A 264 -8.73 -0.94 -6.21
C SER A 264 -9.16 -0.38 -4.86
N LEU A 265 -10.45 -0.03 -4.70
CA LEU A 265 -11.04 0.38 -3.44
C LEU A 265 -10.89 -0.70 -2.37
N PHE A 266 -11.30 -1.93 -2.68
CA PHE A 266 -11.23 -3.03 -1.71
C PHE A 266 -9.80 -3.39 -1.34
N GLU A 267 -8.92 -3.60 -2.31
CA GLU A 267 -7.51 -3.98 -2.07
C GLU A 267 -6.79 -2.94 -1.21
N MET A 268 -7.06 -1.66 -1.45
CA MET A 268 -6.49 -0.55 -0.68
C MET A 268 -6.97 -0.56 0.77
N LEU A 269 -8.29 -0.67 1.01
CA LEU A 269 -8.85 -0.75 2.37
C LEU A 269 -8.37 -2.02 3.10
N HIS A 270 -8.41 -3.17 2.43
CA HIS A 270 -7.94 -4.45 2.96
C HIS A 270 -6.46 -4.38 3.35
N THR A 271 -5.62 -3.71 2.56
CA THR A 271 -4.19 -3.56 2.86
C THR A 271 -3.94 -2.85 4.19
N PHE A 272 -4.67 -1.77 4.48
CA PHE A 272 -4.53 -1.06 5.76
C PHE A 272 -4.98 -1.93 6.94
N VAL A 273 -6.14 -2.59 6.84
CA VAL A 273 -6.67 -3.45 7.90
C VAL A 273 -5.75 -4.66 8.15
N HIS A 274 -5.30 -5.32 7.08
CA HIS A 274 -4.41 -6.47 7.18
C HIS A 274 -3.05 -6.08 7.79
N SER A 275 -2.44 -4.96 7.37
CA SER A 275 -1.17 -4.52 7.99
C SER A 275 -1.38 -4.17 9.47
N ALA A 276 -2.46 -3.47 9.83
CA ALA A 276 -2.77 -3.16 11.22
C ALA A 276 -2.92 -4.44 12.07
N ALA A 277 -3.58 -5.47 11.54
CA ALA A 277 -3.72 -6.77 12.18
C ALA A 277 -2.36 -7.49 12.39
N VAL A 278 -1.48 -7.46 11.39
CA VAL A 278 -0.12 -8.03 11.50
C VAL A 278 0.68 -7.33 12.62
N TRP A 279 0.62 -5.99 12.66
CA TRP A 279 1.29 -5.21 13.71
C TRP A 279 0.69 -5.43 15.09
N ASP A 280 -0.62 -5.65 15.20
CA ASP A 280 -1.27 -6.05 16.45
C ASP A 280 -0.74 -7.40 16.94
N PHE A 281 -0.65 -8.38 16.04
CA PHE A 281 -0.14 -9.70 16.36
C PHE A 281 1.32 -9.65 16.83
N ILE A 282 2.17 -8.89 16.12
CA ILE A 282 3.57 -8.65 16.53
C ILE A 282 3.61 -8.01 17.93
N ALA A 283 2.79 -6.98 18.19
CA ALA A 283 2.77 -6.31 19.49
C ALA A 283 2.34 -7.25 20.62
N ARG A 284 1.32 -8.09 20.40
CA ARG A 284 0.87 -9.11 21.37
C ARG A 284 1.94 -10.15 21.66
N LEU A 285 2.60 -10.69 20.63
CA LEU A 285 3.73 -11.62 20.80
C LEU A 285 4.88 -10.99 21.60
N LEU A 286 5.21 -9.73 21.36
CA LEU A 286 6.26 -9.02 22.10
C LEU A 286 5.87 -8.82 23.58
N ARG A 287 4.62 -8.48 23.87
CA ARG A 287 4.11 -8.38 25.26
C ARG A 287 4.16 -9.72 25.97
N GLU A 288 3.69 -10.79 25.33
CA GLU A 288 3.80 -12.15 25.88
C GLU A 288 5.26 -12.54 26.11
N LEU A 289 6.17 -12.21 25.20
CA LEU A 289 7.59 -12.51 25.36
C LEU A 289 8.24 -11.76 26.53
N ALA A 290 7.76 -10.54 26.81
CA ALA A 290 8.21 -9.72 27.93
C ALA A 290 7.72 -10.25 29.28
N THR A 291 6.49 -10.77 29.33
CA THR A 291 5.89 -11.28 30.58
C THR A 291 6.15 -12.77 30.84
N THR A 292 6.50 -13.54 29.81
CA THR A 292 6.79 -14.97 29.94
C THR A 292 8.07 -15.18 30.75
N LYS A 293 7.93 -15.90 31.86
CA LYS A 293 9.04 -16.29 32.74
C LYS A 293 10.06 -17.17 31.99
N GLU A 294 11.32 -17.08 32.38
CA GLU A 294 12.43 -17.81 31.75
C GLU A 294 12.33 -19.35 31.86
N ASP A 295 11.52 -19.85 32.80
CA ASP A 295 11.28 -21.28 33.01
C ASP A 295 10.34 -21.89 31.95
N ASP A 296 9.45 -21.12 31.31
CA ASP A 296 8.61 -21.58 30.21
C ASP A 296 9.33 -21.51 28.84
N ARG A 297 10.42 -22.29 28.73
CA ARG A 297 11.26 -22.32 27.54
C ARG A 297 10.52 -22.77 26.28
N PHE A 298 9.49 -23.61 26.41
CA PHE A 298 8.72 -24.11 25.28
C PHE A 298 7.85 -23.01 24.68
N TYR A 299 7.09 -22.30 25.51
CA TYR A 299 6.26 -21.20 25.05
C TYR A 299 7.11 -20.04 24.52
N ARG A 300 8.19 -19.68 25.22
CA ARG A 300 9.15 -18.67 24.77
C ARG A 300 9.74 -18.99 23.39
N ALA A 301 10.15 -20.25 23.15
CA ALA A 301 10.67 -20.68 21.85
C ALA A 301 9.60 -20.63 20.75
N ALA A 302 8.35 -20.98 21.07
CA ALA A 302 7.23 -20.88 20.13
C ALA A 302 6.94 -19.43 19.72
N ILE A 303 6.88 -18.51 20.69
CA ILE A 303 6.70 -17.07 20.45
C ILE A 303 7.83 -16.53 19.58
N LEU A 304 9.09 -16.80 19.91
CA LEU A 304 10.24 -16.33 19.13
C LEU A 304 10.21 -16.83 17.68
N GLN A 305 9.80 -18.08 17.45
CA GLN A 305 9.71 -18.64 16.11
C GLN A 305 8.56 -18.00 15.30
N GLU A 306 7.38 -17.82 15.91
CA GLU A 306 6.25 -17.12 15.27
C GLU A 306 6.60 -15.66 14.95
N LEU A 307 7.22 -14.95 15.90
CA LEU A 307 7.59 -13.55 15.75
C LEU A 307 8.55 -13.32 14.57
N VAL A 308 9.62 -14.13 14.47
CA VAL A 308 10.56 -14.04 13.33
C VAL A 308 9.84 -14.29 12.01
N ASN A 309 8.99 -15.33 11.95
CA ASN A 309 8.30 -15.68 10.72
C ASN A 309 7.28 -14.61 10.29
N VAL A 310 6.54 -14.01 11.23
CA VAL A 310 5.58 -12.94 10.91
C VAL A 310 6.29 -11.65 10.47
N ILE A 311 7.42 -11.29 11.08
CA ILE A 311 8.23 -10.14 10.61
C ILE A 311 8.72 -10.36 9.18
N HIS A 312 9.20 -11.57 8.86
CA HIS A 312 9.60 -11.91 7.50
C HIS A 312 8.42 -11.88 6.52
N PHE A 313 7.25 -12.38 6.93
CA PHE A 313 6.02 -12.31 6.14
C PHE A 313 5.60 -10.86 5.85
N GLU A 314 5.60 -10.00 6.86
CA GLU A 314 5.22 -8.59 6.71
C GLU A 314 6.19 -7.82 5.81
N TYR A 315 7.48 -8.16 5.90
CA TYR A 315 8.50 -7.63 4.99
C TYR A 315 8.23 -8.05 3.53
N GLU A 316 7.95 -9.32 3.26
CA GLU A 316 7.64 -9.81 1.92
C GLU A 316 6.33 -9.21 1.36
N ARG A 317 5.32 -9.01 2.21
CA ARG A 317 4.08 -8.31 1.85
C ARG A 317 4.38 -6.86 1.45
N SER A 318 5.13 -6.12 2.27
CA SER A 318 5.48 -4.72 2.02
C SER A 318 6.41 -4.55 0.82
N GLN A 319 7.26 -5.54 0.52
CA GLN A 319 8.05 -5.58 -0.72
C GLN A 319 7.16 -5.66 -1.96
N THR A 320 6.06 -6.43 -1.89
CA THR A 320 5.10 -6.54 -2.99
C THR A 320 4.39 -5.22 -3.22
N LEU A 321 4.08 -4.48 -2.15
CA LEU A 321 3.50 -3.14 -2.23
C LEU A 321 4.48 -2.12 -2.84
N LEU A 322 5.75 -2.13 -2.42
CA LEU A 322 6.79 -1.30 -3.06
C LEU A 322 6.89 -1.62 -4.55
N LYS A 323 6.96 -2.90 -4.91
CA LYS A 323 7.00 -3.34 -6.31
C LYS A 323 5.78 -2.82 -7.08
N ARG A 324 4.58 -2.90 -6.50
CA ARG A 324 3.35 -2.36 -7.09
C ARG A 324 3.46 -0.86 -7.36
N TYR A 325 3.85 -0.06 -6.37
CA TYR A 325 4.00 1.39 -6.56
C TYR A 325 5.12 1.78 -7.52
N THR A 326 6.17 0.95 -7.66
CA THR A 326 7.22 1.18 -8.65
C THR A 326 6.74 0.99 -10.09
N GLN A 327 5.61 0.31 -10.31
CA GLN A 327 4.98 0.20 -11.65
C GLN A 327 4.53 1.55 -12.19
N ARG A 328 4.26 2.53 -11.32
CA ARG A 328 3.85 3.88 -11.69
C ARG A 328 4.89 4.95 -11.33
N SER A 329 6.15 4.58 -11.11
CA SER A 329 7.15 5.55 -10.66
C SER A 329 8.56 5.27 -11.17
N VAL A 330 9.55 5.19 -10.29
CA VAL A 330 10.95 5.13 -10.69
C VAL A 330 11.29 3.72 -11.19
N GLY A 331 11.72 3.63 -12.45
CA GLY A 331 12.20 2.40 -13.06
C GLY A 331 11.12 1.51 -13.68
N CYS A 332 9.88 1.99 -13.90
CA CYS A 332 8.87 1.20 -14.60
C CYS A 332 9.14 1.00 -16.09
N GLU A 333 9.98 1.82 -16.71
CA GLU A 333 10.58 1.59 -18.03
C GLU A 333 11.41 0.31 -18.11
N HIS A 334 11.84 -0.19 -16.97
CA HIS A 334 12.53 -1.46 -16.85
C HIS A 334 11.60 -2.60 -16.43
N LEU A 335 10.29 -2.40 -16.39
CA LEU A 335 9.31 -3.43 -16.11
C LEU A 335 8.59 -3.85 -17.39
N LYS A 336 8.20 -5.13 -17.45
CA LYS A 336 7.28 -5.63 -18.48
C LYS A 336 6.23 -6.54 -17.89
N ARG A 337 5.06 -6.50 -18.53
CA ARG A 337 3.97 -7.43 -18.30
C ARG A 337 4.23 -8.75 -19.03
N ILE A 338 3.89 -9.85 -18.37
CA ILE A 338 3.82 -11.19 -18.95
C ILE A 338 2.49 -11.79 -18.53
N ASP A 339 1.75 -12.27 -19.51
CA ASP A 339 0.49 -12.97 -19.26
C ASP A 339 0.77 -14.42 -18.83
N GLY A 340 0.16 -14.81 -17.73
CA GLY A 340 0.19 -16.15 -17.18
C GLY A 340 -1.14 -16.88 -17.39
N PRO A 341 -1.19 -18.19 -17.08
CA PRO A 341 -2.42 -18.96 -17.18
C PRO A 341 -3.53 -18.37 -16.29
N ASN A 342 -4.79 -18.51 -16.73
CA ASN A 342 -6.01 -18.02 -16.04
C ASN A 342 -6.06 -16.50 -15.84
N ASN A 343 -5.70 -15.70 -16.84
CA ASN A 343 -5.65 -14.23 -16.76
C ASN A 343 -4.75 -13.70 -15.63
N SER A 344 -3.78 -14.50 -15.17
CA SER A 344 -2.86 -14.07 -14.12
C SER A 344 -1.72 -13.24 -14.71
N THR A 345 -1.75 -11.94 -14.47
CA THR A 345 -0.72 -11.04 -15.00
C THR A 345 0.50 -11.00 -14.08
N ARG A 346 1.70 -11.16 -14.63
CA ARG A 346 2.97 -11.07 -13.87
C ARG A 346 3.82 -9.92 -14.40
N ILE A 347 4.29 -9.07 -13.50
CA ILE A 347 5.26 -8.02 -13.83
C ILE A 347 6.67 -8.52 -13.53
N ILE A 348 7.57 -8.43 -14.52
CA ILE A 348 8.98 -8.78 -14.38
C ILE A 348 9.89 -7.61 -14.77
N LEU A 349 11.16 -7.69 -14.38
CA LEU A 349 12.17 -6.69 -14.69
C LEU A 349 12.87 -7.04 -16.02
N LYS A 350 12.87 -6.11 -16.99
CA LYS A 350 13.55 -6.20 -18.29
C LYS A 350 15.08 -6.24 -18.15
N THR A 351 15.64 -5.53 -17.17
CA THR A 351 17.09 -5.31 -17.03
C THR A 351 17.59 -5.71 -15.65
N GLU A 352 18.72 -6.39 -15.53
CA GLU A 352 19.26 -6.70 -14.20
C GLU A 352 19.59 -5.44 -13.39
N PRO A 353 19.28 -5.39 -12.06
CA PRO A 353 19.52 -4.19 -11.28
C PRO A 353 20.98 -3.72 -11.28
N ALA A 354 21.95 -4.63 -11.48
CA ALA A 354 23.36 -4.31 -11.53
C ALA A 354 23.74 -3.35 -12.67
N ALA A 355 22.97 -3.31 -13.76
CA ALA A 355 23.19 -2.38 -14.86
C ALA A 355 23.07 -0.91 -14.42
N PHE A 356 22.23 -0.63 -13.42
CA PHE A 356 21.97 0.73 -12.95
C PHE A 356 22.98 1.23 -11.92
N THR A 357 23.93 0.41 -11.46
CA THR A 357 24.84 0.78 -10.38
C THR A 357 25.60 2.09 -10.65
N ARG A 358 25.91 2.38 -11.92
CA ARG A 358 26.56 3.64 -12.35
C ARG A 358 25.57 4.66 -12.92
N ALA A 359 24.61 4.20 -13.72
CA ALA A 359 23.69 5.07 -14.46
C ALA A 359 22.64 5.74 -13.54
N SER A 360 22.07 4.99 -12.60
CA SER A 360 21.16 5.52 -11.59
C SER A 360 21.29 4.69 -10.31
N PRO A 361 22.17 5.10 -9.38
CA PRO A 361 22.33 4.44 -8.08
C PRO A 361 21.02 4.33 -7.31
N PHE A 362 20.13 5.32 -7.47
CA PHE A 362 18.82 5.34 -6.84
C PHE A 362 17.91 4.22 -7.34
N ILE A 363 17.71 4.11 -8.66
CA ILE A 363 16.98 3.00 -9.29
C ILE A 363 17.60 1.67 -8.85
N HIS A 364 18.92 1.55 -8.91
CA HIS A 364 19.64 0.35 -8.50
C HIS A 364 19.24 -0.09 -7.07
N TYR A 365 19.23 0.81 -6.09
CA TYR A 365 18.92 0.44 -4.71
C TYR A 365 17.44 0.10 -4.51
N ILE A 366 16.52 0.83 -5.16
CA ILE A 366 15.07 0.55 -5.11
C ILE A 366 14.78 -0.84 -5.69
N LEU A 367 15.31 -1.14 -6.88
CA LEU A 367 15.16 -2.46 -7.51
C LEU A 367 15.73 -3.57 -6.63
N ARG A 368 16.82 -3.32 -5.91
CA ARG A 368 17.42 -4.26 -4.95
C ARG A 368 16.53 -4.52 -3.74
N LEU A 369 15.79 -3.53 -3.26
CA LEU A 369 14.94 -3.68 -2.08
C LEU A 369 13.80 -4.68 -2.28
N TYR A 370 13.16 -4.70 -3.43
CA TYR A 370 12.01 -5.57 -3.68
C TYR A 370 12.34 -6.84 -4.49
N GLN A 371 13.63 -7.16 -4.71
CA GLN A 371 13.98 -8.49 -5.23
C GLN A 371 13.57 -9.58 -4.24
N ALA A 372 12.99 -10.68 -4.73
CA ALA A 372 12.56 -11.81 -3.90
C ALA A 372 13.66 -12.41 -2.98
N LYS A 373 14.93 -12.25 -3.39
CA LYS A 373 16.10 -12.70 -2.62
C LYS A 373 16.48 -11.78 -1.47
N THR A 374 16.10 -10.50 -1.50
CA THR A 374 16.42 -9.55 -0.43
C THR A 374 15.48 -9.84 0.73
N LYS A 375 16.02 -10.29 1.86
CA LYS A 375 15.25 -10.53 3.09
C LYS A 375 15.40 -9.37 4.06
N VAL A 376 14.56 -9.31 5.10
CA VAL A 376 14.57 -8.25 6.13
C VAL A 376 15.96 -8.07 6.78
N ALA A 377 16.72 -9.15 6.94
CA ALA A 377 18.08 -9.11 7.48
C ALA A 377 19.06 -8.34 6.58
N ASP A 378 18.87 -8.41 5.26
CA ASP A 378 19.74 -7.79 4.25
C ASP A 378 19.25 -6.40 3.85
N ALA A 379 17.95 -6.11 3.99
CA ALA A 379 17.30 -4.88 3.56
C ALA A 379 17.96 -3.60 4.08
N GLY A 380 18.49 -3.66 5.31
CA GLY A 380 18.97 -2.50 6.02
C GLY A 380 20.08 -1.71 5.32
N HIS A 381 20.97 -2.37 4.59
CA HIS A 381 22.06 -1.66 3.88
C HIS A 381 21.58 -0.99 2.58
N TRP A 382 20.55 -1.53 1.94
CA TRP A 382 19.92 -0.89 0.77
C TRP A 382 19.11 0.34 1.21
N LEU A 383 18.33 0.20 2.29
CA LEU A 383 17.64 1.32 2.92
C LEU A 383 18.63 2.43 3.31
N GLN A 384 19.78 2.09 3.91
CA GLN A 384 20.85 3.05 4.22
C GLN A 384 21.30 3.83 3.00
N LYS A 385 21.52 3.14 1.87
CA LYS A 385 22.01 3.77 0.66
C LYS A 385 20.96 4.70 0.04
N ILE A 386 19.70 4.27 0.01
CA ILE A 386 18.56 5.08 -0.44
C ILE A 386 18.43 6.34 0.44
N PHE A 387 18.41 6.16 1.74
CA PHE A 387 18.43 7.23 2.75
C PHE A 387 19.66 8.12 2.65
N GLY A 388 20.82 7.58 2.30
CA GLY A 388 22.03 8.34 2.00
C GLY A 388 21.85 9.28 0.81
N LEU A 389 21.22 8.80 -0.26
CA LEU A 389 20.92 9.60 -1.46
C LEU A 389 19.88 10.70 -1.19
N TYR A 390 18.90 10.44 -0.33
CA TYR A 390 17.90 11.44 0.08
C TYR A 390 18.47 12.69 0.76
N ASN A 391 19.72 12.68 1.24
CA ASN A 391 20.37 13.89 1.78
C ASN A 391 20.79 14.90 0.69
N ASN A 392 20.80 14.50 -0.58
CA ASN A 392 21.02 15.37 -1.73
C ASN A 392 19.65 15.61 -2.41
N ASP A 393 19.13 16.85 -2.34
CA ASP A 393 17.75 17.19 -2.74
C ASP A 393 17.34 16.72 -4.15
N ASP A 394 18.28 16.55 -5.08
CA ASP A 394 18.00 16.12 -6.46
C ASP A 394 17.40 14.70 -6.55
N ALA A 395 17.70 13.80 -5.61
CA ALA A 395 17.18 12.42 -5.63
C ALA A 395 15.69 12.33 -5.20
N LEU A 396 15.15 13.33 -4.51
CA LEU A 396 13.72 13.41 -4.14
C LEU A 396 12.83 13.66 -5.35
N VAL A 397 13.38 14.30 -6.40
CA VAL A 397 12.67 14.58 -7.66
C VAL A 397 12.29 13.29 -8.38
N ASP A 398 13.04 12.21 -8.18
CA ASP A 398 12.71 10.92 -8.80
C ASP A 398 11.51 10.25 -8.12
N LEU A 399 11.41 10.31 -6.78
CA LEU A 399 10.32 9.69 -6.03
C LEU A 399 9.12 10.64 -5.83
N LYS A 400 8.68 11.34 -6.89
CA LYS A 400 7.55 12.30 -6.88
C LYS A 400 6.24 11.74 -6.28
N ASN A 401 5.99 10.43 -6.41
CA ASN A 401 4.76 9.80 -5.93
C ASN A 401 4.83 9.43 -4.44
N GLN A 402 3.72 9.64 -3.72
CA GLN A 402 3.60 9.33 -2.29
C GLN A 402 3.66 7.82 -1.99
N GLY A 403 2.99 6.98 -2.80
CA GLY A 403 2.94 5.52 -2.60
C GLY A 403 4.31 4.83 -2.46
N PRO A 404 5.27 5.01 -3.39
CA PRO A 404 6.61 4.45 -3.23
C PRO A 404 7.33 4.93 -1.96
N ARG A 405 7.12 6.17 -1.50
CA ARG A 405 7.73 6.69 -0.27
C ARG A 405 7.19 5.94 0.94
N ASP A 406 5.87 5.80 0.99
CA ASP A 406 5.16 5.14 2.08
C ASP A 406 5.59 3.66 2.17
N ALA A 407 5.70 2.97 1.03
CA ALA A 407 6.19 1.58 1.01
C ALA A 407 7.67 1.42 1.41
N ILE A 408 8.57 2.33 0.99
CA ILE A 408 9.97 2.34 1.47
C ILE A 408 10.01 2.55 2.99
N HIS A 409 9.16 3.44 3.50
CA HIS A 409 9.05 3.68 4.92
C HIS A 409 8.56 2.44 5.67
N GLU A 410 7.51 1.77 5.21
CA GLU A 410 7.03 0.52 5.84
C GLU A 410 8.16 -0.50 5.95
N LEU A 411 8.92 -0.71 4.87
CA LEU A 411 10.10 -1.57 4.87
C LEU A 411 11.16 -1.13 5.88
N ALA A 412 11.35 0.18 6.07
CA ALA A 412 12.26 0.72 7.07
C ALA A 412 11.79 0.47 8.50
N VAL A 413 10.49 0.61 8.79
CA VAL A 413 9.90 0.30 10.11
C VAL A 413 10.12 -1.18 10.43
N ILE A 414 9.78 -2.08 9.51
CA ILE A 414 9.91 -3.53 9.68
C ILE A 414 11.38 -3.91 9.91
N THR A 415 12.29 -3.37 9.08
CA THR A 415 13.73 -3.62 9.19
C THR A 415 14.31 -3.07 10.49
N GLY A 416 13.83 -1.90 10.93
CA GLY A 416 14.20 -1.28 12.20
C GLY A 416 13.80 -2.15 13.39
N LEU A 417 12.53 -2.57 13.44
CA LEU A 417 12.03 -3.47 14.48
C LEU A 417 12.86 -4.76 14.53
N PHE A 418 13.11 -5.39 13.38
CA PHE A 418 13.87 -6.64 13.30
C PHE A 418 15.29 -6.48 13.87
N LYS A 419 15.97 -5.38 13.56
CA LYS A 419 17.32 -5.08 14.08
C LYS A 419 17.33 -4.86 15.59
N SER A 420 16.38 -4.08 16.11
CA SER A 420 16.28 -3.84 17.55
C SER A 420 15.91 -5.11 18.30
N LEU A 421 15.02 -5.94 17.75
CA LEU A 421 14.67 -7.24 18.32
C LEU A 421 15.87 -8.20 18.37
N LYS A 422 16.69 -8.26 17.30
CA LYS A 422 17.90 -9.10 17.26
C LYS A 422 18.94 -8.69 18.31
N LYS A 423 18.94 -7.43 18.77
CA LYS A 423 19.78 -6.96 19.88
C LYS A 423 19.19 -7.31 21.25
N ALA A 424 17.87 -7.32 21.37
CA ALA A 424 17.17 -7.61 22.63
C ALA A 424 17.14 -9.11 22.96
N VAL A 425 17.04 -9.98 21.95
CA VAL A 425 16.89 -11.44 22.14
C VAL A 425 17.64 -12.25 21.07
N GLN A 426 18.03 -13.48 21.43
CA GLN A 426 18.53 -14.44 20.45
C GLN A 426 17.38 -14.97 19.59
N LEU A 427 17.43 -14.68 18.29
CA LEU A 427 16.40 -15.07 17.34
C LEU A 427 16.71 -16.41 16.68
N PRO A 428 15.74 -17.34 16.59
CA PRO A 428 15.88 -18.51 15.74
C PRO A 428 15.90 -18.10 14.26
N PRO A 429 16.43 -18.95 13.36
CA PRO A 429 16.28 -18.72 11.93
C PRO A 429 14.80 -18.76 11.52
N SER A 430 14.43 -18.01 10.49
CA SER A 430 13.10 -18.14 9.89
C SER A 430 12.91 -19.58 9.40
N ASN A 431 11.74 -20.15 9.68
CA ASN A 431 11.46 -21.55 9.41
C ASN A 431 10.18 -21.70 8.58
N PRO A 432 10.23 -22.33 7.39
CA PRO A 432 9.07 -22.48 6.53
C PRO A 432 8.09 -23.55 7.00
N ARG A 433 8.35 -24.26 8.10
CA ARG A 433 7.49 -25.34 8.63
C ARG A 433 7.05 -25.13 10.08
N LYS A 434 7.93 -24.59 10.93
CA LYS A 434 7.64 -24.32 12.36
C LYS A 434 7.17 -22.88 12.54
N GLY A 435 6.34 -22.63 13.55
CA GLY A 435 5.89 -21.27 13.91
C GLY A 435 5.13 -20.58 12.78
N ARG A 436 4.08 -21.20 12.26
CA ARG A 436 3.29 -20.72 11.11
C ARG A 436 1.82 -20.55 11.44
N THR A 437 1.47 -20.44 12.71
CA THR A 437 0.08 -20.46 13.16
C THR A 437 -0.68 -19.29 12.52
N TYR A 438 -0.14 -18.07 12.67
CA TYR A 438 -0.73 -16.87 12.08
C TYR A 438 -0.68 -16.88 10.55
N ILE A 439 0.48 -17.19 9.96
CA ILE A 439 0.63 -17.20 8.49
C ILE A 439 -0.34 -18.20 7.84
N ASN A 440 -0.54 -19.38 8.44
CA ASN A 440 -1.47 -20.37 7.92
C ASN A 440 -2.93 -19.92 8.09
N CYS A 441 -3.26 -19.25 9.20
CA CYS A 441 -4.56 -18.64 9.42
C CYS A 441 -4.89 -17.61 8.33
N ILE A 442 -4.00 -16.63 8.10
CA ILE A 442 -4.20 -15.63 7.04
C ILE A 442 -4.31 -16.26 5.66
N LYS A 443 -3.51 -17.29 5.36
CA LYS A 443 -3.62 -18.03 4.09
C LYS A 443 -4.95 -18.75 3.93
N ALA A 444 -5.54 -19.24 5.01
CA ALA A 444 -6.83 -19.91 4.97
C ALA A 444 -7.99 -18.93 4.67
N MET A 445 -7.82 -17.64 4.98
CA MET A 445 -8.79 -16.59 4.65
C MET A 445 -8.73 -16.16 3.18
N ALA A 446 -7.69 -16.50 2.43
CA ALA A 446 -7.48 -15.99 1.08
C ALA A 446 -8.66 -16.23 0.11
N PRO A 447 -9.32 -17.41 0.08
CA PRO A 447 -10.47 -17.63 -0.80
C PRO A 447 -11.67 -16.74 -0.46
N GLU A 448 -11.93 -16.53 0.82
CA GLU A 448 -13.02 -15.66 1.29
C GLU A 448 -12.77 -14.20 0.90
N ILE A 449 -11.55 -13.71 1.11
CA ILE A 449 -11.13 -12.35 0.69
C ILE A 449 -11.23 -12.19 -0.84
N GLU A 450 -10.89 -13.23 -1.60
CA GLU A 450 -11.02 -13.21 -3.06
C GLU A 450 -12.48 -13.11 -3.50
N SER A 451 -13.39 -13.87 -2.87
CA SER A 451 -14.83 -13.79 -3.16
C SER A 451 -15.42 -12.40 -2.88
N ILE A 452 -14.99 -11.74 -1.80
CA ILE A 452 -15.40 -10.35 -1.51
C ILE A 452 -14.93 -9.42 -2.63
N LYS A 453 -13.67 -9.53 -3.04
CA LYS A 453 -13.07 -8.72 -4.10
C LYS A 453 -13.80 -8.91 -5.44
N GLU A 454 -14.14 -10.14 -5.79
CA GLU A 454 -14.86 -10.47 -7.03
C GLU A 454 -16.31 -9.99 -7.02
N SER A 455 -16.94 -9.93 -5.85
CA SER A 455 -18.36 -9.57 -5.69
C SER A 455 -18.60 -8.08 -5.47
N LEU A 456 -17.60 -7.34 -5.02
CA LEU A 456 -17.75 -5.91 -4.78
C LEU A 456 -17.89 -5.17 -6.11
N ASP A 457 -19.04 -4.50 -6.27
CA ASP A 457 -19.29 -3.58 -7.36
C ASP A 457 -19.87 -2.27 -6.83
N VAL A 458 -19.12 -1.19 -7.01
CA VAL A 458 -19.52 0.18 -6.67
C VAL A 458 -19.60 1.07 -7.90
N THR A 459 -19.60 0.50 -9.11
CA THR A 459 -19.54 1.23 -10.38
C THR A 459 -20.61 2.32 -10.46
N ASP A 460 -21.89 1.95 -10.28
CA ASP A 460 -23.02 2.90 -10.38
C ASP A 460 -23.00 4.01 -9.32
N LEU A 461 -22.31 3.77 -8.20
CA LEU A 461 -22.21 4.70 -7.07
C LEU A 461 -21.02 5.64 -7.20
N ALA A 462 -19.87 5.11 -7.58
CA ALA A 462 -18.56 5.73 -7.43
C ALA A 462 -17.82 5.95 -8.75
N MET A 463 -18.43 5.70 -9.92
CA MET A 463 -17.79 5.98 -11.22
C MET A 463 -18.28 7.29 -11.85
N PRO A 464 -17.36 8.22 -12.22
CA PRO A 464 -15.92 8.23 -11.86
C PRO A 464 -15.71 8.47 -10.34
N PRO A 465 -14.56 8.09 -9.74
CA PRO A 465 -14.28 8.25 -8.31
C PRO A 465 -14.61 9.64 -7.75
N ASP A 466 -14.48 10.69 -8.55
CA ASP A 466 -14.84 12.07 -8.20
C ASP A 466 -16.28 12.25 -7.71
N ARG A 467 -17.21 11.34 -8.05
CA ARG A 467 -18.59 11.34 -7.53
C ARG A 467 -18.64 11.18 -6.01
N ILE A 468 -17.61 10.61 -5.39
CA ILE A 468 -17.49 10.48 -3.93
C ILE A 468 -17.52 11.86 -3.23
N ARG A 469 -17.19 12.95 -3.93
CA ARG A 469 -17.33 14.33 -3.42
C ARG A 469 -18.78 14.75 -3.18
N ILE A 470 -19.73 14.11 -3.85
CA ILE A 470 -21.15 14.44 -3.67
C ILE A 470 -21.57 14.00 -2.26
N PRO A 471 -22.16 14.89 -1.45
CA PRO A 471 -22.59 14.56 -0.10
C PRO A 471 -23.46 13.29 -0.05
N GLY A 472 -23.13 12.38 0.87
CA GLY A 472 -23.84 11.11 1.04
C GLY A 472 -23.35 9.98 0.11
N VAL A 473 -22.53 10.25 -0.91
CA VAL A 473 -22.01 9.17 -1.80
C VAL A 473 -20.95 8.35 -1.08
N LEU A 474 -20.03 8.98 -0.35
CA LEU A 474 -19.00 8.28 0.43
C LEU A 474 -19.62 7.24 1.35
N GLU A 475 -20.63 7.62 2.11
CA GLU A 475 -21.35 6.77 3.04
C GLU A 475 -21.97 5.57 2.31
N ARG A 476 -22.68 5.80 1.20
CA ARG A 476 -23.29 4.70 0.42
C ARG A 476 -22.25 3.75 -0.17
N VAL A 477 -21.08 4.25 -0.59
CA VAL A 477 -19.98 3.42 -1.09
C VAL A 477 -19.42 2.54 0.02
N LEU A 478 -19.19 3.12 1.21
CA LEU A 478 -18.69 2.39 2.37
C LEU A 478 -19.72 1.38 2.91
N ASP A 479 -21.00 1.74 2.95
CA ASP A 479 -22.09 0.84 3.31
C ASP A 479 -22.12 -0.37 2.36
N LYS A 480 -21.91 -0.15 1.06
CA LYS A 480 -21.84 -1.24 0.09
C LYS A 480 -20.64 -2.16 0.32
N VAL A 481 -19.47 -1.58 0.63
CA VAL A 481 -18.27 -2.35 0.97
C VAL A 481 -18.51 -3.20 2.21
N ASP A 482 -19.05 -2.61 3.27
CA ASP A 482 -19.31 -3.30 4.52
C ASP A 482 -20.40 -4.38 4.35
N GLU A 483 -21.47 -4.11 3.60
CA GLU A 483 -22.51 -5.10 3.27
C GLU A 483 -21.91 -6.34 2.61
N VAL A 484 -21.06 -6.17 1.59
CA VAL A 484 -20.43 -7.30 0.88
C VAL A 484 -19.48 -8.06 1.81
N ILE A 485 -18.69 -7.36 2.64
CA ILE A 485 -17.82 -7.99 3.63
C ILE A 485 -18.63 -8.82 4.62
N ASP A 486 -19.70 -8.25 5.18
CA ASP A 486 -20.58 -8.90 6.14
C ASP A 486 -21.28 -10.13 5.52
N CYS A 487 -21.66 -10.07 4.23
CA CYS A 487 -22.26 -11.21 3.53
C CYS A 487 -21.33 -12.42 3.45
N TYR A 488 -20.02 -12.22 3.28
CA TYR A 488 -19.06 -13.32 3.16
C TYR A 488 -18.50 -13.78 4.49
N THR A 489 -18.28 -12.86 5.42
CA THR A 489 -17.52 -13.12 6.66
C THR A 489 -18.40 -13.14 7.91
N GLY A 490 -19.63 -12.61 7.82
CA GLY A 490 -20.57 -12.46 8.94
C GLY A 490 -20.24 -11.32 9.90
N THR A 491 -19.18 -10.54 9.65
CA THR A 491 -18.72 -9.46 10.55
C THR A 491 -17.86 -8.45 9.80
N GLN A 492 -17.51 -7.34 10.45
CA GLN A 492 -16.58 -6.38 9.87
C GLN A 492 -15.18 -6.99 9.71
N LEU A 493 -14.48 -6.59 8.64
CA LEU A 493 -13.15 -7.10 8.32
C LEU A 493 -12.14 -6.94 9.48
N SER A 494 -12.17 -5.82 10.21
CA SER A 494 -11.29 -5.62 11.37
C SER A 494 -11.57 -6.62 12.48
N THR A 495 -12.86 -6.87 12.77
CA THR A 495 -13.30 -7.83 13.79
C THR A 495 -12.89 -9.25 13.41
N LEU A 496 -13.06 -9.63 12.13
CA LEU A 496 -12.60 -10.91 11.61
C LEU A 496 -11.10 -11.13 11.89
N TYR A 497 -10.26 -10.15 11.58
CA TYR A 497 -8.82 -10.25 11.85
C TYR A 497 -8.50 -10.34 13.35
N GLU A 498 -9.22 -9.60 14.20
CA GLU A 498 -9.04 -9.64 15.66
C GLU A 498 -9.39 -11.01 16.24
N GLU A 499 -10.52 -11.60 15.84
CA GLU A 499 -10.92 -12.96 16.25
C GLU A 499 -9.88 -14.00 15.83
N ARG A 500 -9.40 -13.94 14.58
CA ARG A 500 -8.34 -14.82 14.07
C ARG A 500 -7.02 -14.67 14.82
N ILE A 501 -6.68 -13.45 15.24
CA ILE A 501 -5.51 -13.20 16.10
C ILE A 501 -5.67 -13.91 17.45
N GLU A 502 -6.83 -13.79 18.09
CA GLU A 502 -7.07 -14.46 19.38
C GLU A 502 -6.98 -15.98 19.26
N GLU A 503 -7.60 -16.56 18.23
CA GLU A 503 -7.49 -17.99 17.91
C GLU A 503 -6.02 -18.42 17.75
N CYS A 504 -5.22 -17.63 17.03
CA CYS A 504 -3.80 -17.90 16.84
C CYS A 504 -3.02 -17.86 18.16
N MET A 505 -3.25 -16.87 19.01
CA MET A 505 -2.59 -16.74 20.31
C MET A 505 -2.91 -17.95 21.21
N LEU A 506 -4.18 -18.34 21.27
CA LEU A 506 -4.62 -19.54 22.02
C LEU A 506 -3.98 -20.81 21.47
N ALA A 507 -3.93 -20.97 20.14
CA ALA A 507 -3.34 -22.14 19.50
C ALA A 507 -1.83 -22.27 19.76
N ILE A 508 -1.08 -21.16 19.75
CA ILE A 508 0.35 -21.15 20.07
C ILE A 508 0.58 -21.60 21.51
N ARG A 509 -0.23 -21.11 22.44
CA ARG A 509 -0.14 -21.47 23.86
C ARG A 509 -0.46 -22.94 24.09
N LYS A 510 -1.58 -23.42 23.54
CA LYS A 510 -2.00 -24.82 23.62
C LYS A 510 -0.93 -25.77 23.09
N ARG A 511 -0.36 -25.49 21.91
CA ARG A 511 0.71 -26.31 21.32
C ARG A 511 1.97 -26.33 22.19
N SER A 512 2.28 -25.21 22.85
CA SER A 512 3.43 -25.12 23.75
C SER A 512 3.24 -25.96 25.00
N ASP A 513 2.03 -25.94 25.59
CA ASP A 513 1.66 -26.81 26.70
C ASP A 513 1.69 -28.30 26.31
N GLU A 514 1.16 -28.65 25.13
CA GLU A 514 1.21 -30.02 24.59
C GLU A 514 2.67 -30.50 24.43
N ASN A 515 3.55 -29.68 23.83
CA ASN A 515 4.97 -30.01 23.68
C ASN A 515 5.65 -30.18 25.05
N ARG A 516 5.35 -29.32 26.02
CA ARG A 516 5.88 -29.43 27.39
C ARG A 516 5.47 -30.76 28.03
N THR A 517 4.18 -31.13 27.94
CA THR A 517 3.67 -32.38 28.51
C THR A 517 4.21 -33.62 27.79
N GLN A 518 4.46 -33.55 26.48
CA GLN A 518 5.06 -34.65 25.73
C GLN A 518 6.51 -34.89 26.17
N VAL A 519 7.33 -33.84 26.22
CA VAL A 519 8.74 -33.98 26.64
C VAL A 519 8.84 -34.45 28.09
N GLN A 520 7.94 -34.00 28.96
CA GLN A 520 7.88 -34.47 30.34
C GLN A 520 7.57 -35.97 30.42
N ARG A 521 6.56 -36.45 29.66
CA ARG A 521 6.24 -37.88 29.55
C ARG A 521 7.40 -38.70 28.98
N GLU A 522 8.08 -38.21 27.94
CA GLU A 522 9.23 -38.91 27.36
C GLU A 522 10.40 -39.03 28.35
N ARG A 523 10.63 -37.99 29.19
CA ARG A 523 11.62 -38.03 30.26
C ARG A 523 11.27 -39.03 31.35
N GLU A 524 10.02 -39.06 31.78
CA GLU A 524 9.53 -40.04 32.78
C GLU A 524 9.69 -41.47 32.26
N LEU A 525 9.34 -41.70 31.00
CA LEU A 525 9.44 -43.01 30.34
C LEU A 525 10.90 -43.44 30.11
N MET A 526 11.81 -42.48 29.85
CA MET A 526 13.26 -42.74 29.84
C MET A 526 13.80 -43.05 31.25
N ALA A 527 13.38 -42.31 32.27
CA ALA A 527 13.80 -42.55 33.65
C ALA A 527 13.34 -43.92 34.17
N GLU A 528 12.12 -44.33 33.82
CA GLU A 528 11.59 -45.65 34.14
C GLU A 528 12.36 -46.78 33.43
N ARG A 529 12.73 -46.59 32.14
CA ARG A 529 13.58 -47.54 31.40
C ARG A 529 14.98 -47.69 32.00
N LEU A 530 15.57 -46.60 32.48
CA LEU A 530 16.87 -46.62 33.16
C LEU A 530 16.79 -47.30 34.54
N SER A 531 15.69 -47.09 35.27
CA SER A 531 15.41 -47.75 36.56
C SER A 531 15.22 -49.27 36.43
N MET A 532 14.59 -49.75 35.34
CA MET A 532 14.38 -51.18 35.10
C MET A 532 15.63 -51.97 34.65
N THR A 533 16.79 -51.31 34.48
CA THR A 533 18.04 -51.98 34.07
C THR A 533 18.97 -52.33 35.25
N GLU A 534 18.59 -52.05 36.50
CA GLU A 534 19.33 -52.53 37.68
C GLU A 534 18.69 -53.80 38.26
N ALA A 535 19.30 -54.96 37.98
CA ALA A 535 19.11 -56.19 38.76
C ALA A 535 20.14 -56.26 39.92
N PRO A 536 19.82 -56.93 41.04
CA PRO A 536 20.19 -56.46 42.37
C PRO A 536 21.56 -56.99 42.84
N ALA A 537 22.38 -56.11 43.42
CA ALA A 537 23.54 -56.50 44.21
C ALA A 537 23.33 -56.13 45.69
N GLY A 538 23.15 -57.16 46.52
CA GLY A 538 23.80 -57.28 47.83
C GLY A 538 23.40 -56.31 48.94
N SER A 539 22.61 -56.83 49.88
CA SER A 539 22.30 -56.28 51.21
C SER A 539 23.47 -55.65 51.99
N LEU A 540 23.17 -54.69 52.88
CA LEU A 540 23.44 -54.79 54.33
C LEU A 540 22.64 -53.75 55.13
N LYS A 541 22.29 -54.15 56.36
CA LYS A 541 21.17 -53.71 57.22
C LYS A 541 21.46 -52.46 58.09
N ILE A 542 20.41 -52.04 58.84
CA ILE A 542 20.38 -51.38 60.19
C ILE A 542 20.13 -49.84 60.14
N LYS A 543 19.17 -49.19 60.83
CA LYS A 543 18.14 -49.54 61.84
C LYS A 543 17.03 -48.47 61.83
N GLU A 544 15.85 -48.88 62.31
CA GLU A 544 14.64 -48.08 62.55
C GLU A 544 14.82 -46.87 63.50
N ARG A 545 13.97 -45.85 63.32
CA ARG A 545 13.30 -45.20 64.46
C ARG A 545 11.88 -44.75 64.07
N LYS A 546 10.89 -45.40 64.68
CA LYS A 546 9.44 -45.09 64.64
C LYS A 546 9.13 -43.82 65.43
N VAL A 547 8.20 -42.99 64.94
CA VAL A 547 7.11 -42.39 65.74
C VAL A 547 5.84 -42.32 64.88
N LYS A 548 4.72 -42.72 65.48
CA LYS A 548 3.38 -42.94 64.94
C LYS A 548 2.48 -41.66 65.04
N PRO A 549 1.31 -41.66 64.38
CA PRO A 549 0.48 -40.48 64.05
C PRO A 549 -0.66 -40.22 65.06
N LYS A 550 -1.35 -39.08 64.93
CA LYS A 550 -2.77 -38.82 65.32
C LYS A 550 -3.29 -37.55 64.60
N THR A 551 -4.22 -37.64 63.65
CA THR A 551 -5.71 -37.53 63.68
C THR A 551 -6.31 -36.11 63.66
N ARG A 552 -7.13 -35.88 62.61
CA ARG A 552 -8.12 -34.83 62.22
C ARG A 552 -9.28 -34.68 63.26
N PRO A 553 -10.10 -33.59 63.39
CA PRO A 553 -11.06 -32.98 62.40
C PRO A 553 -11.20 -31.43 62.40
N THR A 554 -11.45 -30.76 61.25
CA THR A 554 -12.70 -30.50 60.45
C THR A 554 -13.54 -29.31 60.94
N GLN A 555 -13.70 -28.30 60.07
CA GLN A 555 -14.91 -27.49 59.76
C GLN A 555 -14.47 -26.43 58.69
N SER A 556 -14.88 -26.41 57.42
CA SER A 556 -16.20 -26.31 56.76
C SER A 556 -16.89 -24.93 56.87
N SER A 557 -16.93 -24.20 55.76
CA SER A 557 -18.08 -23.41 55.32
C SER A 557 -17.93 -23.09 53.82
N SER A 558 -18.91 -23.55 53.04
CA SER A 558 -19.19 -23.22 51.64
C SER A 558 -20.31 -22.17 51.60
N GLU A 559 -20.29 -21.34 50.54
CA GLU A 559 -21.44 -20.85 49.74
C GLU A 559 -22.51 -19.98 50.46
N GLN A 560 -23.21 -19.02 49.87
CA GLN A 560 -23.67 -18.84 48.49
C GLN A 560 -24.18 -17.38 48.29
N SER A 561 -24.45 -17.04 47.03
CA SER A 561 -24.95 -15.80 46.43
C SER A 561 -26.26 -15.22 47.00
N ASP A 562 -26.51 -13.92 46.79
CA ASP A 562 -27.66 -13.46 45.99
C ASP A 562 -27.62 -11.96 45.63
N GLU A 563 -28.26 -11.67 44.50
CA GLU A 563 -28.31 -10.42 43.74
C GLU A 563 -29.33 -9.38 44.25
N SER A 564 -29.16 -8.15 43.75
CA SER A 564 -30.20 -7.26 43.17
C SER A 564 -30.45 -5.88 43.84
N SER A 565 -30.08 -4.85 43.06
CA SER A 565 -30.75 -3.57 42.79
C SER A 565 -31.20 -2.64 43.94
N SER A 566 -30.68 -1.41 43.97
CA SER A 566 -31.34 -0.26 43.30
C SER A 566 -30.55 1.05 43.46
N SER A 567 -30.72 1.87 42.44
CA SER A 567 -30.32 3.25 42.17
C SER A 567 -30.34 4.25 43.34
N ALA A 568 -29.33 5.13 43.41
CA ALA A 568 -29.51 6.54 43.78
C ALA A 568 -28.34 7.43 43.31
N SER A 569 -28.71 8.38 42.43
CA SER A 569 -28.12 9.66 42.04
C SER A 569 -26.59 9.86 42.01
N SER A 570 -26.11 10.11 40.79
CA SER A 570 -24.96 10.94 40.46
C SER A 570 -24.96 12.28 41.23
N PRO A 571 -23.84 12.68 41.86
CA PRO A 571 -23.57 14.07 42.17
C PRO A 571 -23.34 14.84 40.86
N PRO A 572 -23.60 16.16 40.84
CA PRO A 572 -23.47 16.96 39.64
C PRO A 572 -22.04 16.90 39.11
N GLU A 573 -21.97 16.83 37.78
CA GLU A 573 -20.80 17.02 36.95
C GLU A 573 -20.09 18.31 37.39
N ILE A 574 -19.08 18.15 38.25
CA ILE A 574 -18.01 19.15 38.34
C ILE A 574 -17.34 19.04 36.98
N VAL A 575 -17.59 20.03 36.13
CA VAL A 575 -16.71 20.33 35.01
C VAL A 575 -15.34 20.56 35.64
N GLU A 576 -14.51 19.52 35.69
CA GLU A 576 -13.08 19.71 35.93
C GLU A 576 -12.61 20.61 34.80
N GLU A 577 -12.41 21.90 35.12
CA GLU A 577 -11.75 22.85 34.24
C GLU A 577 -10.40 22.24 33.88
N ARG A 578 -10.32 21.66 32.67
CA ARG A 578 -9.08 21.13 32.13
C ARG A 578 -8.08 22.28 32.13
N PRO A 579 -6.91 22.15 32.79
CA PRO A 579 -5.95 23.24 32.86
C PRO A 579 -5.53 23.65 31.44
N THR A 580 -5.81 24.89 31.08
CA THR A 580 -5.43 25.47 29.78
C THR A 580 -3.92 25.72 29.74
N MET A 581 -3.28 25.25 28.68
CA MET A 581 -1.85 25.46 28.44
C MET A 581 -1.66 26.84 27.81
N LYS A 582 -1.00 27.74 28.53
CA LYS A 582 -0.57 29.02 27.98
C LYS A 582 0.57 28.81 27.01
N VAL A 583 0.40 29.30 25.79
CA VAL A 583 1.38 29.23 24.70
C VAL A 583 1.51 30.60 24.04
N LYS A 584 2.67 30.86 23.44
CA LYS A 584 2.89 32.08 22.67
C LYS A 584 1.87 32.22 21.55
N PRO A 585 1.52 33.46 21.13
CA PRO A 585 0.55 33.69 20.05
C PRO A 585 0.85 32.91 18.76
N GLU A 586 2.13 32.80 18.37
CA GLU A 586 2.54 32.03 17.19
C GLU A 586 2.24 30.52 17.32
N SER A 587 2.48 29.96 18.51
CA SER A 587 2.20 28.55 18.81
C SER A 587 0.68 28.32 18.96
N TYR A 588 -0.06 29.29 19.50
CA TYR A 588 -1.51 29.26 19.53
C TYR A 588 -2.11 29.19 18.12
N ASP A 589 -1.62 30.02 17.18
CA ASP A 589 -2.08 30.00 15.79
C ASP A 589 -1.81 28.66 15.09
N VAL A 590 -0.70 27.99 15.44
CA VAL A 590 -0.40 26.63 14.98
C VAL A 590 -1.46 25.65 15.49
N PHE A 591 -1.72 25.61 16.79
CA PHE A 591 -2.71 24.69 17.37
C PHE A 591 -4.13 25.02 16.92
N LYS A 592 -4.46 26.30 16.75
CA LYS A 592 -5.72 26.76 16.18
C LYS A 592 -5.90 26.23 14.77
N THR A 593 -4.92 26.40 13.89
CA THR A 593 -5.01 25.89 12.52
C THR A 593 -5.09 24.36 12.50
N LEU A 594 -4.39 23.68 13.40
CA LEU A 594 -4.33 22.21 13.46
C LEU A 594 -5.59 21.57 14.07
N LEU A 595 -6.17 22.16 15.11
CA LEU A 595 -7.24 21.56 15.93
C LEU A 595 -8.62 22.16 15.68
N SER A 596 -8.72 23.29 14.97
CA SER A 596 -10.01 23.85 14.57
C SER A 596 -10.79 22.88 13.68
N ARG A 597 -12.12 22.86 13.87
CA ARG A 597 -13.05 22.07 13.05
C ARG A 597 -13.44 22.75 11.72
N ALA A 598 -12.87 23.92 11.42
CA ALA A 598 -13.19 24.66 10.20
C ALA A 598 -12.60 23.98 8.96
N GLU A 599 -13.43 23.79 7.93
CA GLU A 599 -13.01 23.38 6.59
C GLU A 599 -13.15 24.56 5.61
N PRO A 600 -12.20 24.79 4.70
CA PRO A 600 -10.92 24.09 4.55
C PRO A 600 -9.90 24.49 5.64
N ARG A 601 -9.10 23.51 6.11
CA ARG A 601 -8.01 23.79 7.05
C ARG A 601 -6.88 24.52 6.33
N GLY A 602 -6.30 25.53 7.00
CA GLY A 602 -5.16 26.31 6.47
C GLY A 602 -3.89 25.47 6.33
N SER A 603 -2.81 26.08 5.85
CA SER A 603 -1.51 25.42 5.67
C SER A 603 -0.51 25.77 6.78
N LEU A 604 0.14 24.78 7.38
CA LEU A 604 1.08 24.97 8.49
C LEU A 604 2.52 24.67 8.10
N ALA A 605 3.45 25.59 8.34
CA ALA A 605 4.87 25.29 8.19
C ALA A 605 5.30 24.19 9.18
N TRP A 606 6.02 23.17 8.70
CA TRP A 606 6.51 22.07 9.53
C TRP A 606 7.40 22.58 10.68
N SER A 607 8.27 23.54 10.38
CA SER A 607 9.14 24.17 11.38
C SER A 607 8.35 24.85 12.49
N ALA A 608 7.24 25.51 12.17
CA ALA A 608 6.36 26.15 13.15
C ALA A 608 5.71 25.11 14.05
N PHE A 609 5.21 24.00 13.48
CA PHE A 609 4.69 22.90 14.28
C PHE A 609 5.73 22.30 15.22
N THR A 610 6.95 22.04 14.74
CA THR A 610 8.03 21.50 15.60
C THR A 610 8.44 22.47 16.70
N ALA A 611 8.43 23.78 16.43
CA ALA A 611 8.72 24.81 17.42
C ALA A 611 7.63 24.87 18.50
N ALA A 612 6.35 24.85 18.10
CA ALA A 612 5.22 24.83 19.03
C ALA A 612 5.23 23.58 19.94
N MET A 613 5.53 22.40 19.39
CA MET A 613 5.69 21.19 20.20
C MET A 613 6.88 21.28 21.16
N SER A 614 7.99 21.89 20.73
CA SER A 614 9.16 22.10 21.58
C SER A 614 8.88 23.08 22.72
N GLU A 615 8.09 24.12 22.47
CA GLU A 615 7.63 25.07 23.49
C GLU A 615 6.81 24.38 24.58
N LEU A 616 5.95 23.44 24.20
CA LEU A 616 5.21 22.61 25.15
C LEU A 616 6.11 21.65 25.95
N GLY A 617 7.40 21.54 25.64
CA GLY A 617 8.35 20.69 26.34
C GLY A 617 8.50 19.30 25.73
N PHE A 618 8.18 19.11 24.45
CA PHE A 618 8.56 17.89 23.73
C PHE A 618 9.98 18.01 23.16
N ALA A 619 10.79 16.99 23.37
CA ALA A 619 12.00 16.78 22.61
C ALA A 619 11.64 16.24 21.22
N VAL A 620 12.02 16.98 20.18
CA VAL A 620 11.82 16.58 18.80
C VAL A 620 13.03 15.74 18.36
N THR A 621 12.89 14.42 18.41
CA THR A 621 13.96 13.48 18.05
C THR A 621 13.69 12.87 16.68
N HIS A 622 14.67 12.98 15.79
CA HIS A 622 14.58 12.37 14.47
C HIS A 622 15.09 10.93 14.57
N LYS A 623 14.22 9.95 14.30
CA LYS A 623 14.60 8.54 14.37
C LYS A 623 15.09 8.05 13.02
N TYR A 624 14.19 7.93 12.05
CA TYR A 624 14.51 7.29 10.78
C TYR A 624 13.94 7.95 9.53
N GLY A 625 14.79 8.26 8.55
CA GLY A 625 14.35 8.97 7.33
C GLY A 625 13.63 10.28 7.70
N SER A 626 12.43 10.49 7.14
CA SER A 626 11.54 11.62 7.47
C SER A 626 10.76 11.43 8.77
N VAL A 627 11.11 10.48 9.63
CA VAL A 627 10.30 10.14 10.81
C VAL A 627 10.79 10.88 12.03
N VAL A 628 9.87 11.63 12.62
CA VAL A 628 10.09 12.52 13.76
C VAL A 628 9.27 12.00 14.92
N THR A 629 9.95 11.69 16.02
CA THR A 629 9.32 11.35 17.29
C THR A 629 9.30 12.60 18.15
N PHE A 630 8.13 12.88 18.71
CA PHE A 630 7.94 13.90 19.73
C PHE A 630 7.93 13.18 21.07
N GLU A 631 9.02 13.28 21.82
CA GLU A 631 9.21 12.63 23.11
C GLU A 631 8.94 13.66 24.22
N PRO A 632 7.97 13.42 25.11
CA PRO A 632 7.69 14.35 26.20
C PRO A 632 8.89 14.43 27.13
N SER A 633 9.24 15.64 27.57
CA SER A 633 10.27 15.84 28.59
C SER A 633 9.83 15.29 29.95
N ALA A 634 10.74 15.25 30.93
CA ALA A 634 10.48 14.72 32.26
C ALA A 634 9.29 15.42 32.97
N SER A 635 9.02 16.70 32.68
CA SER A 635 7.86 17.43 33.21
C SER A 635 6.53 16.98 32.58
N LEU A 636 6.58 16.32 31.43
CA LEU A 636 5.44 15.76 30.69
C LEU A 636 5.40 14.23 30.73
N SER A 637 6.01 13.59 31.73
CA SER A 637 6.16 12.13 31.78
C SER A 637 4.85 11.33 31.79
N HIS A 638 3.71 11.99 32.03
CA HIS A 638 2.37 11.40 31.92
C HIS A 638 1.89 11.29 30.46
N LEU A 639 2.45 12.11 29.55
CA LEU A 639 2.15 12.06 28.13
C LEU A 639 2.98 10.97 27.46
N LYS A 640 2.42 10.37 26.41
CA LYS A 640 3.11 9.36 25.60
C LYS A 640 3.89 10.03 24.48
N ALA A 641 5.03 9.47 24.09
CA ALA A 641 5.66 9.87 22.83
C ALA A 641 4.77 9.47 21.64
N PHE A 642 4.85 10.25 20.56
CA PHE A 642 4.28 9.83 19.28
C PHE A 642 5.24 10.08 18.14
N THR A 643 5.03 9.35 17.06
CA THR A 643 5.85 9.42 15.87
C THR A 643 5.03 9.94 14.70
N PHE A 644 5.62 10.82 13.89
CA PHE A 644 5.00 11.36 12.70
C PHE A 644 5.99 11.49 11.56
N HIS A 645 5.48 11.44 10.34
CA HIS A 645 6.27 11.69 9.14
C HIS A 645 6.36 13.18 8.90
N ARG A 646 7.57 13.72 9.01
CA ARG A 646 7.86 15.05 8.49
C ARG A 646 7.34 15.15 7.05
N PRO A 647 6.53 16.17 6.73
CA PRO A 647 6.13 16.42 5.36
C PRO A 647 7.39 16.73 4.56
N HIS A 648 7.46 16.15 3.36
CA HIS A 648 8.57 16.39 2.44
C HIS A 648 8.51 17.80 1.85
N GLU A 649 7.30 18.33 1.65
CA GLU A 649 7.08 19.75 1.51
C GLU A 649 7.30 20.43 2.86
N SER A 650 7.76 21.67 2.86
CA SER A 650 8.02 22.44 4.09
C SER A 650 6.75 22.71 4.92
N ARG A 651 5.58 22.27 4.44
CA ARG A 651 4.26 22.56 5.00
C ARG A 651 3.42 21.29 5.19
N LEU A 652 2.54 21.34 6.18
CA LEU A 652 1.48 20.38 6.48
C LEU A 652 0.18 20.92 5.90
N GLU A 653 -0.44 20.16 5.01
CA GLU A 653 -1.66 20.55 4.30
C GLU A 653 -2.59 19.34 4.13
N GLY A 654 -3.87 19.62 3.88
CA GLY A 654 -4.89 18.63 3.57
C GLY A 654 -4.98 17.48 4.58
N HIS A 655 -5.03 16.25 4.08
CA HIS A 655 -5.20 15.03 4.87
C HIS A 655 -4.13 14.83 5.96
N ARG A 656 -2.90 15.37 5.79
CA ARG A 656 -1.83 15.26 6.80
C ARG A 656 -2.16 16.04 8.07
N LEU A 657 -2.84 17.19 7.93
CA LEU A 657 -3.33 17.96 9.08
C LEU A 657 -4.44 17.22 9.81
N LEU A 658 -5.37 16.62 9.07
CA LEU A 658 -6.44 15.81 9.64
C LEU A 658 -5.89 14.62 10.43
N TRP A 659 -4.91 13.91 9.85
CA TRP A 659 -4.19 12.82 10.51
C TRP A 659 -3.58 13.29 11.84
N LEU A 660 -2.81 14.39 11.80
CA LEU A 660 -2.06 14.89 12.95
C LEU A 660 -2.99 15.41 14.05
N SER A 661 -4.04 16.14 13.67
CA SER A 661 -5.09 16.60 14.57
C SER A 661 -5.75 15.45 15.32
N ARG A 662 -6.18 14.41 14.60
CA ARG A 662 -6.80 13.22 15.21
C ARG A 662 -5.82 12.47 16.11
N ARG A 663 -4.55 12.40 15.72
CA ARG A 663 -3.50 11.74 16.51
C ARG A 663 -3.30 12.47 17.85
N LEU A 664 -3.16 13.79 17.84
CA LEU A 664 -3.00 14.58 19.07
C LEU A 664 -4.24 14.46 19.96
N LYS A 665 -5.44 14.55 19.37
CA LYS A 665 -6.69 14.35 20.11
C LYS A 665 -6.79 12.96 20.75
N ARG A 666 -6.35 11.89 20.07
CA ARG A 666 -6.41 10.54 20.65
C ARG A 666 -5.38 10.33 21.76
N VAL A 667 -4.15 10.79 21.54
CA VAL A 667 -3.04 10.50 22.47
C VAL A 667 -3.08 11.41 23.70
N TYR A 668 -3.53 12.65 23.54
CA TYR A 668 -3.47 13.68 24.57
C TYR A 668 -4.82 14.30 24.91
N GLU A 669 -5.90 13.90 24.24
CA GLU A 669 -7.23 14.50 24.39
C GLU A 669 -7.27 16.00 24.07
N TRP A 670 -6.27 16.49 23.33
CA TRP A 670 -6.16 17.89 22.97
C TRP A 670 -7.22 18.31 21.94
N ASP A 671 -7.86 19.43 22.24
CA ASP A 671 -8.64 20.26 21.34
C ASP A 671 -8.16 21.71 21.43
N ILE A 672 -8.80 22.63 20.69
CA ILE A 672 -8.41 24.04 20.73
C ILE A 672 -8.64 24.66 22.11
N ASP A 673 -9.60 24.16 22.87
CA ASP A 673 -9.95 24.67 24.20
C ASP A 673 -8.90 24.30 25.25
N CYS A 674 -7.96 23.40 24.93
CA CYS A 674 -6.80 23.09 25.76
C CYS A 674 -5.70 24.16 25.73
N PHE A 675 -5.78 25.14 24.82
CA PHE A 675 -4.74 26.14 24.61
C PHE A 675 -5.27 27.56 24.81
N GLU A 676 -4.46 28.41 25.44
CA GLU A 676 -4.70 29.84 25.54
C GLU A 676 -3.47 30.60 25.04
N SER A 677 -3.70 31.66 24.27
CA SER A 677 -2.63 32.59 23.91
C SER A 677 -2.20 33.38 25.15
N GLU A 678 -0.89 33.47 25.38
CA GLU A 678 -0.27 34.34 26.40
C GLU A 678 -0.61 35.82 26.26
#